data_AF-A0A944J993-F1
#
_entry.id   AF-A0A944J993-F1
#
_cell.length_a   1.000
_cell.length_b   1.000
_cell.length_c   1.000
_cell.angle_alpha   90.00
_cell.angle_beta   90.00
_cell.angle_gamma   90.00
#
_symmetry.space_group_name_H-M   'P 1'
#
loop_
_entity.id
_entity.type
_entity.pdbx_description
1 polymer ?
#
loop_
_entity_poly.entity_id
_entity_poly.type
_entity_poly.pdbx_seq_one_letter_code
_entity_poly.pdbx_strand_id
1 'polypeptide(L)'
;MSGVLVRLEQLRKADTDPTLQALGGFEELLADRERLLESAEMPILVSLLLHEWPHLPEPEKAAALIVDSIPLQNAFALEDIVDDALSCPEALPLLASPISRALRRRASGGDAESGIALEGLTRLALGGWIGSLQVRGLLVENAAELSEGSDVASEPDPVLVQRIIRALGAAAEMWEDDEVPSALEGLLALEVCEDDVTFELGMLHMRSGLAMDTVGGAVAALQQALEWLSRCCRYEDRVDARIFHTALDALLSFSAGASVSEPTMTELRTLVTEYRLASLREHPTWRQPRADATAAWVEFTDRLHALQDLDAAWWDPPALISAIAQAYSAHRTIRLLVPPDIPYADGSASPGITNALGRLLQPRLVNSLIAKTDSVVFLDRWLSLHSNDPNTGEEDRRSIHELQELLHADSEFDDPKGPDVELGATSSVLALSSPVREGLTGLLRERPELAEDLNRASRAVLAARKPDLSDYANTTLEQLRADIDRVTGVSGEAALRVDELLLFLLRYARWAIDAETGGTLGEPFLRPFAERREAPMEVDMAQDLAKRLYTSVSTIPRWEVHNLGAGRTDIVLFYGSFYLVIECKRELDNADMDYLCTRYSVQPAEYGATDIPIGFLVVLDATPKTRKAQLHQCLSVTEVAPAEPGGRPHAVVTVRVQGNTKPPSYSSTPTAHRQRSRAPQA
;
A
#
# COMPACT_ATOMS: atom_id res chain seq x y z
N MET A 1 4.07 -46.63 16.35
CA MET A 1 4.07 -45.17 16.19
C MET A 1 5.51 -44.70 16.21
N SER A 2 5.90 -43.83 15.29
CA SER A 2 7.24 -43.19 15.27
C SER A 2 7.49 -42.46 16.59
N GLY A 3 8.74 -42.43 17.06
CA GLY A 3 9.13 -41.71 18.27
C GLY A 3 8.87 -40.21 18.15
N VAL A 4 9.07 -39.66 16.96
CA VAL A 4 8.76 -38.27 16.59
C VAL A 4 7.26 -37.99 16.71
N LEU A 5 6.39 -38.83 16.12
CA LEU A 5 4.94 -38.64 16.17
C LEU A 5 4.38 -38.70 17.60
N VAL A 6 4.93 -39.57 18.44
CA VAL A 6 4.53 -39.67 19.86
C VAL A 6 4.89 -38.39 20.62
N ARG A 7 6.08 -37.82 20.38
CA ARG A 7 6.50 -36.56 21.00
C ARG A 7 5.66 -35.38 20.52
N LEU A 8 5.34 -35.33 19.23
CA LEU A 8 4.46 -34.31 18.66
C LEU A 8 3.07 -34.33 19.32
N GLU A 9 2.50 -35.52 19.51
CA GLU A 9 1.21 -35.67 20.22
C GLU A 9 1.31 -35.25 21.70
N GLN A 10 2.44 -35.50 22.36
CA GLN A 10 2.68 -35.07 23.74
C GLN A 10 2.79 -33.54 23.86
N LEU A 11 3.47 -32.89 22.92
CA LEU A 11 3.59 -31.42 22.88
C LEU A 11 2.24 -30.76 22.64
N ARG A 12 1.42 -31.29 21.72
CA ARG A 12 0.06 -30.81 21.47
C ARG A 12 -0.82 -30.94 22.73
N LYS A 13 -0.68 -32.04 23.50
CA LYS A 13 -1.38 -32.21 24.79
C LYS A 13 -0.90 -31.24 25.89
N ALA A 14 0.32 -30.75 25.77
CA ALA A 14 0.93 -29.81 26.71
C ALA A 14 0.77 -28.34 26.29
N ASP A 15 0.07 -28.07 25.19
CA ASP A 15 -0.11 -26.72 24.60
C ASP A 15 1.22 -25.98 24.41
N THR A 16 2.25 -26.71 23.95
CA THR A 16 3.60 -26.19 23.70
C THR A 16 3.92 -26.27 22.22
N ASP A 17 4.47 -25.19 21.67
CA ASP A 17 4.86 -25.15 20.26
C ASP A 17 5.93 -26.19 19.93
N PRO A 18 5.79 -26.94 18.84
CA PRO A 18 6.77 -27.94 18.45
C PRO A 18 8.05 -27.26 17.95
N THR A 19 9.20 -27.77 18.38
CA THR A 19 10.53 -27.39 17.86
C THR A 19 11.27 -28.64 17.42
N LEU A 20 12.23 -28.51 16.50
CA LEU A 20 13.00 -29.66 16.02
C LEU A 20 13.72 -30.36 17.18
N GLN A 21 14.24 -29.58 18.13
CA GLN A 21 14.87 -30.09 19.34
C GLN A 21 13.89 -30.86 20.24
N ALA A 22 12.67 -30.36 20.46
CA ALA A 22 11.66 -31.02 21.28
C ALA A 22 11.19 -32.37 20.69
N LEU A 23 11.30 -32.52 19.37
CA LEU A 23 10.97 -33.78 18.67
C LEU A 23 12.11 -34.82 18.71
N GLY A 24 13.28 -34.47 19.26
CA GLY A 24 14.46 -35.34 19.33
C GLY A 24 15.58 -34.96 18.37
N GLY A 25 15.43 -33.86 17.64
CA GLY A 25 16.42 -33.34 16.70
C GLY A 25 16.31 -33.93 15.30
N PHE A 26 17.15 -33.40 14.40
CA PHE A 26 17.17 -33.75 12.97
C PHE A 26 17.44 -35.24 12.71
N GLU A 27 18.39 -35.84 13.44
CA GLU A 27 18.76 -37.25 13.26
C GLU A 27 17.61 -38.21 13.55
N GLU A 28 16.81 -37.93 14.58
CA GLU A 28 15.66 -38.77 14.93
C GLU A 28 14.58 -38.71 13.84
N LEU A 29 14.38 -37.52 13.26
CA LEU A 29 13.45 -37.30 12.17
C LEU A 29 13.87 -38.10 10.92
N LEU A 30 15.17 -38.10 10.60
CA LEU A 30 15.70 -38.93 9.52
C LEU A 30 15.61 -40.44 9.82
N ALA A 31 15.81 -40.85 11.07
CA ALA A 31 15.72 -42.25 11.48
C ALA A 31 14.29 -42.81 11.32
N ASP A 32 13.27 -41.98 11.51
CA ASP A 32 11.86 -42.36 11.35
C ASP A 32 11.29 -42.04 9.94
N ARG A 33 12.12 -41.62 8.98
CA ARG A 33 11.75 -41.18 7.61
C ARG A 33 10.61 -41.96 6.98
N GLU A 34 10.76 -43.29 6.83
CA GLU A 34 9.77 -44.13 6.12
C GLU A 34 8.36 -44.02 6.71
N ARG A 35 8.26 -43.80 8.03
CA ARG A 35 6.96 -43.68 8.72
C ARG A 35 6.39 -42.27 8.65
N LEU A 36 7.24 -41.27 8.44
CA LEU A 36 6.84 -39.85 8.37
C LEU A 36 6.33 -39.48 6.98
N LEU A 37 6.88 -40.10 5.92
CA LEU A 37 6.56 -39.76 4.53
C LEU A 37 5.06 -39.81 4.17
N GLU A 38 4.30 -40.72 4.79
CA GLU A 38 2.84 -40.86 4.60
C GLU A 38 2.02 -40.24 5.75
N SER A 39 2.69 -39.60 6.72
CA SER A 39 2.02 -39.06 7.89
C SER A 39 1.21 -37.82 7.55
N ALA A 40 0.03 -37.68 8.16
CA ALA A 40 -0.78 -36.47 8.10
C ALA A 40 -0.12 -35.27 8.82
N GLU A 41 0.87 -35.52 9.68
CA GLU A 41 1.62 -34.46 10.39
C GLU A 41 2.84 -33.97 9.58
N MET A 42 3.03 -34.47 8.35
CA MET A 42 4.16 -34.09 7.50
C MET A 42 4.24 -32.58 7.20
N PRO A 43 3.13 -31.84 6.95
CA PRO A 43 3.19 -30.38 6.77
C PRO A 43 3.86 -29.64 7.92
N ILE A 44 3.51 -29.98 9.17
CA ILE A 44 4.12 -29.38 10.36
C ILE A 44 5.62 -29.70 10.41
N LEU A 45 6.02 -30.92 10.08
CA LEU A 45 7.43 -31.32 10.06
C LEU A 45 8.21 -30.60 8.95
N VAL A 46 7.61 -30.40 7.77
CA VAL A 46 8.20 -29.61 6.68
C VAL A 46 8.39 -28.16 7.13
N SER A 47 7.36 -27.54 7.72
CA SER A 47 7.42 -26.18 8.23
C SER A 47 8.56 -25.98 9.23
N LEU A 48 8.73 -26.92 10.18
CA LEU A 48 9.83 -26.90 11.15
C LEU A 48 11.22 -27.03 10.50
N LEU A 49 11.36 -27.93 9.52
CA LEU A 49 12.62 -28.10 8.78
C LEU A 49 12.99 -26.84 8.00
N LEU A 50 12.01 -26.18 7.38
CA LEU A 50 12.23 -24.95 6.63
C LEU A 50 12.52 -23.76 7.54
N HIS A 51 11.88 -23.69 8.71
CA HIS A 51 12.17 -22.66 9.71
C HIS A 51 13.60 -22.73 10.24
N GLU A 52 14.11 -23.93 10.49
CA GLU A 52 15.50 -24.15 10.94
C GLU A 52 16.49 -24.36 9.78
N TRP A 53 16.09 -24.14 8.53
CA TRP A 53 16.88 -24.47 7.33
C TRP A 53 18.33 -23.97 7.36
N PRO A 54 18.62 -22.70 7.74
CA PRO A 54 19.99 -22.18 7.79
C PRO A 54 20.88 -22.87 8.83
N HIS A 55 20.28 -23.58 9.78
CA HIS A 55 20.94 -24.23 10.90
C HIS A 55 20.93 -25.77 10.79
N LEU A 56 20.34 -26.32 9.73
CA LEU A 56 20.33 -27.77 9.52
C LEU A 56 21.74 -28.30 9.21
N PRO A 57 22.14 -29.44 9.82
CA PRO A 57 23.47 -30.00 9.61
C PRO A 57 23.62 -30.60 8.20
N GLU A 58 22.55 -31.17 7.63
CA GLU A 58 22.55 -31.82 6.32
C GLU A 58 21.28 -31.43 5.52
N PRO A 59 21.24 -30.20 4.97
CA PRO A 59 20.06 -29.67 4.27
C PRO A 59 19.68 -30.51 3.03
N GLU A 60 20.60 -31.25 2.41
CA GLU A 60 20.31 -32.15 1.29
C GLU A 60 19.43 -33.34 1.72
N LYS A 61 19.62 -33.85 2.94
CA LYS A 61 18.78 -34.93 3.48
C LYS A 61 17.39 -34.43 3.83
N ALA A 62 17.29 -33.21 4.36
CA ALA A 62 16.02 -32.53 4.60
C ALA A 62 15.26 -32.30 3.29
N ALA A 63 15.97 -31.79 2.26
CA ALA A 63 15.44 -31.61 0.92
C ALA A 63 14.88 -32.91 0.34
N ALA A 64 15.65 -34.00 0.44
CA ALA A 64 15.23 -35.32 -0.02
C ALA A 64 13.98 -35.83 0.71
N LEU A 65 13.85 -35.56 2.02
CA LEU A 65 12.67 -35.94 2.78
C LEU A 65 11.42 -35.19 2.31
N ILE A 66 11.51 -33.88 2.14
CA ILE A 66 10.41 -33.03 1.66
C ILE A 66 9.96 -33.47 0.25
N VAL A 67 10.93 -33.73 -0.64
CA VAL A 67 10.63 -34.14 -2.02
C VAL A 67 9.98 -35.51 -2.07
N ASP A 68 10.45 -36.45 -1.25
CA ASP A 68 9.94 -37.82 -1.23
C ASP A 68 8.54 -37.92 -0.60
N SER A 69 8.11 -36.93 0.20
CA SER A 69 6.74 -36.91 0.72
C SER A 69 5.72 -36.47 -0.33
N ILE A 70 6.07 -35.58 -1.26
CA ILE A 70 5.14 -35.00 -2.28
C ILE A 70 4.28 -36.06 -3.02
N PRO A 71 4.82 -37.20 -3.49
CA PRO A 71 4.03 -38.21 -4.20
C PRO A 71 3.03 -38.97 -3.32
N LEU A 72 3.16 -38.90 -1.99
CA LEU A 72 2.45 -39.72 -1.02
C LEU A 72 1.36 -38.95 -0.26
N GLN A 73 1.34 -37.62 -0.37
CA GLN A 73 0.47 -36.74 0.39
C GLN A 73 -0.86 -36.49 -0.34
N ASN A 74 -1.93 -36.30 0.43
CA ASN A 74 -3.22 -35.87 -0.11
C ASN A 74 -3.22 -34.37 -0.47
N ALA A 75 -4.29 -33.89 -1.12
CA ALA A 75 -4.42 -32.48 -1.53
C ALA A 75 -4.09 -31.46 -0.42
N PHE A 76 -4.68 -31.59 0.77
CA PHE A 76 -4.48 -30.62 1.87
C PHE A 76 -3.01 -30.57 2.32
N ALA A 77 -2.42 -31.73 2.59
CA ALA A 77 -1.03 -31.79 3.03
C ALA A 77 -0.05 -31.41 1.91
N LEU A 78 -0.38 -31.72 0.65
CA LEU A 78 0.40 -31.32 -0.52
C LEU A 78 0.45 -29.80 -0.67
N GLU A 79 -0.69 -29.13 -0.51
CA GLU A 79 -0.79 -27.68 -0.57
C GLU A 79 0.13 -27.01 0.45
N ASP A 80 -0.01 -27.37 1.74
CA ASP A 80 0.82 -26.80 2.82
C ASP A 80 2.31 -27.04 2.57
N ILE A 81 2.70 -28.25 2.16
CA ILE A 81 4.10 -28.61 1.89
C ILE A 81 4.66 -27.80 0.72
N VAL A 82 3.90 -27.63 -0.37
CA VAL A 82 4.31 -26.86 -1.53
C VAL A 82 4.39 -25.37 -1.17
N ASP A 83 3.41 -24.85 -0.44
CA ASP A 83 3.37 -23.45 -0.04
C ASP A 83 4.54 -23.08 0.87
N ASP A 84 4.81 -23.87 1.90
CA ASP A 84 5.93 -23.65 2.81
C ASP A 84 7.27 -23.77 2.08
N ALA A 85 7.45 -24.84 1.28
CA ALA A 85 8.70 -25.07 0.55
C ALA A 85 9.00 -23.95 -0.46
N LEU A 86 7.97 -23.47 -1.18
CA LEU A 86 8.12 -22.39 -2.12
C LEU A 86 8.26 -21.01 -1.45
N SER A 87 7.88 -20.88 -0.17
CA SER A 87 7.98 -19.63 0.60
C SER A 87 9.32 -19.48 1.33
N CYS A 88 10.23 -20.47 1.25
CA CYS A 88 11.57 -20.44 1.85
C CYS A 88 12.66 -20.25 0.77
N PRO A 89 13.11 -19.01 0.50
CA PRO A 89 14.11 -18.72 -0.54
C PRO A 89 15.44 -19.46 -0.34
N GLU A 90 15.84 -19.69 0.90
CA GLU A 90 17.09 -20.37 1.28
C GLU A 90 17.09 -21.86 0.91
N ALA A 91 15.90 -22.47 0.84
CA ALA A 91 15.75 -23.89 0.52
C ALA A 91 15.60 -24.17 -0.99
N LEU A 92 15.09 -23.19 -1.76
CA LEU A 92 14.83 -23.32 -3.19
C LEU A 92 16.03 -23.76 -4.04
N PRO A 93 17.30 -23.35 -3.78
CA PRO A 93 18.46 -23.85 -4.52
C PRO A 93 18.59 -25.37 -4.52
N LEU A 94 18.20 -26.04 -3.43
CA LEU A 94 18.23 -27.49 -3.32
C LEU A 94 16.89 -28.14 -3.70
N LEU A 95 15.77 -27.44 -3.50
CA LEU A 95 14.43 -27.99 -3.65
C LEU A 95 13.83 -27.84 -5.06
N ALA A 96 14.10 -26.75 -5.78
CA ALA A 96 13.31 -26.38 -6.95
C ALA A 96 13.28 -27.45 -8.07
N SER A 97 14.45 -27.97 -8.46
CA SER A 97 14.53 -29.00 -9.51
C SER A 97 13.92 -30.34 -9.07
N PRO A 98 14.25 -30.89 -7.88
CA PRO A 98 13.58 -32.08 -7.34
C PRO A 98 12.06 -31.95 -7.19
N ILE A 99 11.57 -30.85 -6.59
CA ILE A 99 10.13 -30.59 -6.40
C ILE A 99 9.43 -30.51 -7.76
N SER A 100 9.99 -29.77 -8.73
CA SER A 100 9.35 -29.67 -10.06
C SER A 100 9.20 -31.03 -10.75
N ARG A 101 10.14 -31.96 -10.56
CA ARG A 101 10.01 -33.33 -11.09
C ARG A 101 8.92 -34.12 -10.38
N ALA A 102 8.77 -33.94 -9.07
CA ALA A 102 7.69 -34.58 -8.30
C ALA A 102 6.32 -34.03 -8.70
N LEU A 103 6.17 -32.70 -8.78
CA LEU A 103 4.92 -32.04 -9.17
C LEU A 103 4.51 -32.38 -10.60
N ARG A 104 5.44 -32.46 -11.57
CA ARG A 104 5.11 -32.87 -12.94
C ARG A 104 4.43 -34.23 -13.05
N ARG A 105 4.77 -35.17 -12.16
CA ARG A 105 4.10 -36.49 -12.13
C ARG A 105 2.68 -36.42 -11.62
N ARG A 106 2.36 -35.37 -10.86
CA ARG A 106 1.04 -35.11 -10.28
C ARG A 106 0.17 -34.19 -11.14
N ALA A 107 0.76 -33.44 -12.06
CA ALA A 107 0.09 -32.46 -12.91
C ALA A 107 -0.74 -33.06 -14.07
N SER A 108 -0.87 -34.39 -14.16
CA SER A 108 -1.55 -35.09 -15.26
C SER A 108 -2.90 -35.72 -14.87
N GLY A 109 -3.43 -35.40 -13.69
CA GLY A 109 -4.74 -35.87 -13.22
C GLY A 109 -5.84 -34.82 -13.39
N GLY A 110 -7.09 -35.24 -13.17
CA GLY A 110 -8.28 -34.40 -13.22
C GLY A 110 -8.81 -33.98 -11.84
N ASP A 111 -7.93 -33.87 -10.84
CA ASP A 111 -8.26 -33.67 -9.43
C ASP A 111 -7.58 -32.42 -8.83
N ALA A 112 -7.98 -32.05 -7.60
CA ALA A 112 -7.41 -30.96 -6.83
C ALA A 112 -5.87 -31.01 -6.72
N GLU A 113 -5.30 -32.21 -6.62
CA GLU A 113 -3.86 -32.44 -6.45
C GLU A 113 -3.08 -32.04 -7.70
N SER A 114 -3.67 -32.29 -8.87
CA SER A 114 -3.16 -31.86 -10.17
C SER A 114 -3.16 -30.33 -10.28
N GLY A 115 -4.20 -29.67 -9.76
CA GLY A 115 -4.29 -28.22 -9.68
C GLY A 115 -3.19 -27.60 -8.81
N ILE A 116 -2.97 -28.18 -7.62
CA ILE A 116 -1.90 -27.75 -6.70
C ILE A 116 -0.53 -27.91 -7.36
N ALA A 117 -0.31 -29.03 -8.06
CA ALA A 117 0.93 -29.31 -8.76
C ALA A 117 1.20 -28.33 -9.91
N LEU A 118 0.19 -28.04 -10.73
CA LEU A 118 0.28 -27.06 -11.83
C LEU A 118 0.57 -25.65 -11.31
N GLU A 119 -0.05 -25.25 -10.21
CA GLU A 119 0.20 -23.96 -9.57
C GLU A 119 1.63 -23.86 -9.01
N GLY A 120 2.10 -24.91 -8.31
CA GLY A 120 3.47 -24.98 -7.80
C GLY A 120 4.53 -24.93 -8.91
N LEU A 121 4.29 -25.63 -10.03
CA LEU A 121 5.14 -25.57 -11.22
C LEU A 121 5.15 -24.17 -11.84
N THR A 122 3.99 -23.52 -11.90
CA THR A 122 3.85 -22.16 -12.41
C THR A 122 4.65 -21.18 -11.57
N ARG A 123 4.54 -21.25 -10.23
CA ARG A 123 5.33 -20.40 -9.32
C ARG A 123 6.84 -20.59 -9.48
N LEU A 124 7.31 -21.83 -9.61
CA LEU A 124 8.72 -22.12 -9.88
C LEU A 124 9.19 -21.53 -11.23
N ALA A 125 8.35 -21.62 -12.26
CA ALA A 125 8.66 -21.08 -13.59
C ALA A 125 8.65 -19.55 -13.62
N LEU A 126 7.68 -18.90 -12.96
CA LEU A 126 7.62 -17.44 -12.82
C LEU A 126 8.83 -16.92 -12.04
N GLY A 127 9.28 -17.67 -11.04
CA GLY A 127 10.52 -17.39 -10.31
C GLY A 127 11.80 -17.64 -11.10
N GLY A 128 11.74 -18.24 -12.30
CA GLY A 128 12.93 -18.55 -13.10
C GLY A 128 13.74 -19.75 -12.58
N TRP A 129 13.21 -20.51 -11.62
CA TRP A 129 13.88 -21.71 -11.10
C TRP A 129 13.80 -22.90 -12.07
N ILE A 130 12.80 -22.90 -12.95
CA ILE A 130 12.63 -23.89 -14.01
C ILE A 130 12.24 -23.22 -15.32
N GLY A 131 12.43 -23.91 -16.45
CA GLY A 131 12.01 -23.41 -17.76
C GLY A 131 10.49 -23.30 -17.89
N SER A 132 10.02 -22.16 -18.40
CA SER A 132 8.58 -21.84 -18.51
C SER A 132 7.85 -22.56 -19.65
N LEU A 133 8.53 -22.85 -20.76
CA LEU A 133 7.90 -23.41 -21.97
C LEU A 133 7.07 -24.67 -21.69
N GLN A 134 7.65 -25.62 -20.95
CA GLN A 134 6.95 -26.87 -20.63
C GLN A 134 5.78 -26.67 -19.66
N VAL A 135 5.85 -25.66 -18.78
CA VAL A 135 4.77 -25.37 -17.85
C VAL A 135 3.60 -24.73 -18.59
N ARG A 136 3.86 -23.81 -19.52
CA ARG A 136 2.80 -23.23 -20.38
C ARG A 136 2.10 -24.30 -21.21
N GLY A 137 2.85 -25.22 -21.83
CA GLY A 137 2.27 -26.35 -22.55
C GLY A 137 1.34 -27.20 -21.68
N LEU A 138 1.78 -27.57 -20.46
CA LEU A 138 0.93 -28.31 -19.52
C LEU A 138 -0.35 -27.57 -19.15
N LEU A 139 -0.28 -26.25 -18.92
CA LEU A 139 -1.46 -25.44 -18.60
C LEU A 139 -2.45 -25.39 -19.76
N VAL A 140 -1.96 -25.17 -20.98
CA VAL A 140 -2.79 -25.12 -22.20
C VAL A 140 -3.44 -26.48 -22.47
N GLU A 141 -2.68 -27.57 -22.36
CA GLU A 141 -3.18 -28.95 -22.52
C GLU A 141 -4.29 -29.27 -21.51
N ASN A 142 -4.06 -29.00 -20.22
CA ASN A 142 -5.08 -29.26 -19.18
C ASN A 142 -6.32 -28.39 -19.36
N ALA A 143 -6.17 -27.12 -19.78
CA ALA A 143 -7.30 -26.25 -20.05
C ALA A 143 -8.13 -26.73 -21.26
N ALA A 144 -7.45 -27.19 -22.32
CA ALA A 144 -8.11 -27.80 -23.46
C ALA A 144 -8.89 -29.06 -23.06
N GLU A 145 -8.27 -29.96 -22.29
CA GLU A 145 -8.94 -31.17 -21.77
C GLU A 145 -10.17 -30.84 -20.92
N LEU A 146 -10.11 -29.81 -20.06
CA LEU A 146 -11.26 -29.35 -19.28
C LEU A 146 -12.37 -28.76 -20.15
N SER A 147 -12.02 -28.04 -21.22
CA SER A 147 -13.00 -27.46 -22.14
C SER A 147 -13.68 -28.50 -23.04
N GLU A 148 -12.92 -29.51 -23.50
CA GLU A 148 -13.40 -30.58 -24.39
C GLU A 148 -14.07 -31.74 -23.64
N GLY A 149 -13.62 -32.03 -22.42
CA GLY A 149 -14.01 -33.19 -21.60
C GLY A 149 -15.35 -33.08 -20.88
N SER A 150 -16.22 -32.15 -21.28
CA SER A 150 -17.57 -31.92 -20.73
C SER A 150 -18.58 -33.00 -21.14
N ASP A 151 -18.15 -34.27 -21.15
CA ASP A 151 -18.97 -35.44 -21.44
C ASP A 151 -19.64 -35.95 -20.14
N VAL A 152 -20.71 -35.27 -19.71
CA VAL A 152 -21.88 -35.61 -18.85
C VAL A 152 -21.74 -36.49 -17.57
N ALA A 153 -20.64 -37.21 -17.31
CA ALA A 153 -20.57 -38.20 -16.23
C ALA A 153 -19.88 -37.72 -14.94
N SER A 154 -19.05 -36.67 -14.98
CA SER A 154 -18.49 -36.03 -13.78
C SER A 154 -18.15 -34.58 -14.06
N GLU A 155 -18.65 -33.65 -13.25
CA GLU A 155 -18.16 -32.28 -13.24
C GLU A 155 -16.66 -32.27 -12.89
N PRO A 156 -15.86 -31.37 -13.49
CA PRO A 156 -14.45 -31.23 -13.15
C PRO A 156 -14.26 -30.76 -11.71
N ASP A 157 -13.16 -31.15 -11.08
CA ASP A 157 -12.84 -30.75 -9.72
C ASP A 157 -12.73 -29.21 -9.62
N PRO A 158 -13.53 -28.53 -8.77
CA PRO A 158 -13.51 -27.07 -8.66
C PRO A 158 -12.15 -26.51 -8.27
N VAL A 159 -11.36 -27.23 -7.46
CA VAL A 159 -10.02 -26.80 -7.03
C VAL A 159 -9.05 -26.84 -8.20
N LEU A 160 -9.16 -27.86 -9.06
CA LEU A 160 -8.36 -27.95 -10.28
C LEU A 160 -8.64 -26.76 -11.21
N VAL A 161 -9.93 -26.52 -11.49
CA VAL A 161 -10.38 -25.45 -12.39
C VAL A 161 -9.89 -24.10 -11.89
N GLN A 162 -10.13 -23.79 -10.61
CA GLN A 162 -9.70 -22.53 -10.01
C GLN A 162 -8.18 -22.33 -10.10
N ARG A 163 -7.38 -23.36 -9.80
CA ARG A 163 -5.91 -23.26 -9.82
C ARG A 163 -5.34 -23.14 -11.23
N ILE A 164 -5.95 -23.79 -12.22
CA ILE A 164 -5.56 -23.65 -13.64
C ILE A 164 -5.85 -22.23 -14.13
N ILE A 165 -7.05 -21.69 -13.87
CA ILE A 165 -7.38 -20.31 -14.25
C ILE A 165 -6.38 -19.33 -13.63
N ARG A 166 -6.06 -19.52 -12.35
CA ARG A 166 -5.04 -18.74 -11.67
C ARG A 166 -3.67 -18.88 -12.35
N ALA A 167 -3.21 -20.09 -12.61
CA ALA A 167 -1.92 -20.31 -13.25
C ALA A 167 -1.84 -19.72 -14.67
N LEU A 168 -2.88 -19.87 -15.48
CA LEU A 168 -2.99 -19.28 -16.82
C LEU A 168 -2.97 -17.75 -16.78
N GLY A 169 -3.71 -17.13 -15.86
CA GLY A 169 -3.70 -15.68 -15.70
C GLY A 169 -2.31 -15.14 -15.34
N ALA A 170 -1.59 -15.81 -14.43
CA ALA A 170 -0.22 -15.41 -14.10
C ALA A 170 0.76 -15.64 -15.26
N ALA A 171 0.57 -16.74 -16.01
CA ALA A 171 1.37 -17.06 -17.18
C ALA A 171 1.19 -16.01 -18.29
N ALA A 172 -0.06 -15.60 -18.57
CA ALA A 172 -0.40 -14.58 -19.56
C ALA A 172 0.07 -13.17 -19.18
N GLU A 173 0.22 -12.90 -17.88
CA GLU A 173 0.80 -11.64 -17.40
C GLU A 173 2.31 -11.57 -17.65
N MET A 174 3.02 -12.68 -17.43
CA MET A 174 4.48 -12.71 -17.45
C MET A 174 5.09 -13.06 -18.80
N TRP A 175 4.40 -13.82 -19.65
CA TRP A 175 4.92 -14.31 -20.91
C TRP A 175 4.03 -13.88 -22.08
N GLU A 176 4.66 -13.39 -23.14
CA GLU A 176 4.00 -13.13 -24.42
C GLU A 176 3.84 -14.46 -25.17
N ASP A 177 2.69 -15.12 -24.97
CA ASP A 177 2.34 -16.40 -25.59
C ASP A 177 0.84 -16.42 -25.89
N ASP A 178 0.45 -16.28 -27.16
CA ASP A 178 -0.95 -16.14 -27.58
C ASP A 178 -1.81 -17.38 -27.29
N GLU A 179 -1.19 -18.55 -27.10
CA GLU A 179 -1.90 -19.79 -26.76
C GLU A 179 -2.46 -19.74 -25.33
N VAL A 180 -1.80 -19.02 -24.41
CA VAL A 180 -2.20 -18.97 -22.99
C VAL A 180 -3.50 -18.16 -22.79
N PRO A 181 -3.64 -16.91 -23.31
CA PRO A 181 -4.92 -16.21 -23.29
C PRO A 181 -6.03 -16.98 -24.02
N SER A 182 -5.71 -17.62 -25.15
CA SER A 182 -6.68 -18.43 -25.91
C SER A 182 -7.21 -19.61 -25.10
N ALA A 183 -6.34 -20.30 -24.36
CA ALA A 183 -6.72 -21.38 -23.45
C ALA A 183 -7.59 -20.89 -22.29
N LEU A 184 -7.26 -19.73 -21.72
CA LEU A 184 -8.06 -19.08 -20.68
C LEU A 184 -9.46 -18.71 -21.20
N GLU A 185 -9.58 -18.14 -22.40
CA GLU A 185 -10.87 -17.86 -23.04
C GLU A 185 -11.66 -19.14 -23.31
N GLY A 186 -11.00 -20.24 -23.69
CA GLY A 186 -11.63 -21.55 -23.91
C GLY A 186 -12.35 -22.09 -22.66
N LEU A 187 -11.88 -21.75 -21.46
CA LEU A 187 -12.51 -22.13 -20.20
C LEU A 187 -13.86 -21.43 -19.95
N LEU A 188 -14.22 -20.40 -20.72
CA LEU A 188 -15.57 -19.82 -20.68
C LEU A 188 -16.68 -20.81 -21.07
N ALA A 189 -16.33 -21.94 -21.68
CA ALA A 189 -17.27 -23.04 -21.91
C ALA A 189 -17.81 -23.64 -20.59
N LEU A 190 -17.11 -23.44 -19.47
CA LEU A 190 -17.49 -23.89 -18.14
C LEU A 190 -18.20 -22.74 -17.40
N GLU A 191 -19.54 -22.73 -17.39
CA GLU A 191 -20.33 -21.67 -16.76
C GLU A 191 -20.02 -21.47 -15.26
N VAL A 192 -19.57 -22.53 -14.57
CA VAL A 192 -19.26 -22.52 -13.12
C VAL A 192 -18.08 -21.61 -12.76
N CYS A 193 -17.17 -21.33 -13.70
CA CYS A 193 -15.97 -20.52 -13.45
C CYS A 193 -15.89 -19.26 -14.33
N GLU A 194 -17.02 -18.81 -14.88
CA GLU A 194 -17.06 -17.60 -15.71
C GLU A 194 -16.52 -16.38 -14.94
N ASP A 195 -16.77 -16.27 -13.64
CA ASP A 195 -16.29 -15.18 -12.80
C ASP A 195 -14.75 -15.13 -12.71
N ASP A 196 -14.09 -16.24 -12.39
CA ASP A 196 -12.64 -16.33 -12.30
C ASP A 196 -11.97 -16.09 -13.68
N VAL A 197 -12.54 -16.66 -14.75
CA VAL A 197 -12.01 -16.49 -16.13
C VAL A 197 -12.15 -15.05 -16.60
N THR A 198 -13.35 -14.47 -16.49
CA THR A 198 -13.61 -13.09 -16.93
C THR A 198 -12.78 -12.07 -16.14
N PHE A 199 -12.52 -12.33 -14.86
CA PHE A 199 -11.62 -11.51 -14.09
C PHE A 199 -10.19 -11.54 -14.63
N GLU A 200 -9.59 -12.72 -14.83
CA GLU A 200 -8.22 -12.83 -15.33
C GLU A 200 -8.07 -12.20 -16.73
N LEU A 201 -9.07 -12.34 -17.61
CA LEU A 201 -9.11 -11.65 -18.91
C LEU A 201 -9.19 -10.12 -18.76
N GLY A 202 -10.02 -9.63 -17.84
CA GLY A 202 -10.10 -8.20 -17.51
C GLY A 202 -8.74 -7.64 -17.07
N MET A 203 -8.03 -8.36 -16.20
CA MET A 203 -6.70 -7.99 -15.71
C MET A 203 -5.66 -8.00 -16.84
N LEU A 204 -5.71 -8.96 -17.76
CA LEU A 204 -4.81 -9.02 -18.92
C LEU A 204 -4.99 -7.81 -19.86
N HIS A 205 -6.24 -7.46 -20.18
CA HIS A 205 -6.54 -6.28 -20.99
C HIS A 205 -6.15 -4.98 -20.29
N MET A 206 -6.32 -4.91 -18.98
CA MET A 206 -5.90 -3.78 -18.18
C MET A 206 -4.38 -3.59 -18.25
N ARG A 207 -3.60 -4.67 -18.06
CA ARG A 207 -2.14 -4.67 -18.24
C ARG A 207 -1.75 -4.23 -19.65
N SER A 208 -2.39 -4.79 -20.68
CA SER A 208 -2.14 -4.44 -22.07
C SER A 208 -2.38 -2.95 -22.32
N GLY A 209 -3.50 -2.40 -21.88
CA GLY A 209 -3.81 -0.97 -22.00
C GLY A 209 -2.81 -0.06 -21.30
N LEU A 210 -2.33 -0.46 -20.12
CA LEU A 210 -1.29 0.27 -19.38
C LEU A 210 0.10 0.21 -20.05
N ALA A 211 0.35 -0.79 -20.89
CA ALA A 211 1.59 -0.95 -21.65
C ALA A 211 1.57 -0.26 -23.03
N MET A 212 0.40 0.24 -23.48
CA MET A 212 0.27 0.85 -24.81
C MET A 212 0.99 2.20 -24.93
N ASP A 213 1.63 2.41 -26.09
CA ASP A 213 2.26 3.69 -26.41
C ASP A 213 1.29 4.74 -26.98
N THR A 214 0.08 4.35 -27.38
CA THR A 214 -0.88 5.29 -27.98
C THR A 214 -2.09 5.46 -27.07
N VAL A 215 -2.62 6.69 -27.00
CA VAL A 215 -3.87 6.98 -26.26
C VAL A 215 -5.03 6.15 -26.81
N GLY A 216 -5.16 6.06 -28.13
CA GLY A 216 -6.22 5.27 -28.77
C GLY A 216 -6.12 3.78 -28.45
N GLY A 217 -4.91 3.19 -28.48
CA GLY A 217 -4.69 1.81 -28.09
C GLY A 217 -4.95 1.55 -26.61
N ALA A 218 -4.50 2.46 -25.74
CA ALA A 218 -4.74 2.38 -24.29
C ALA A 218 -6.23 2.40 -23.98
N VAL A 219 -6.99 3.36 -24.53
CA VAL A 219 -8.44 3.45 -24.32
C VAL A 219 -9.15 2.19 -24.80
N ALA A 220 -8.85 1.70 -26.00
CA ALA A 220 -9.50 0.49 -26.54
C ALA A 220 -9.25 -0.74 -25.65
N ALA A 221 -8.02 -0.96 -25.19
CA ALA A 221 -7.68 -2.08 -24.31
C ALA A 221 -8.31 -1.94 -22.92
N LEU A 222 -8.32 -0.74 -22.34
CA LEU A 222 -8.97 -0.46 -21.04
C LEU A 222 -10.50 -0.60 -21.12
N GLN A 223 -11.12 -0.29 -22.27
CA GLN A 223 -12.54 -0.54 -22.50
C GLN A 223 -12.85 -2.04 -22.53
N GLN A 224 -12.02 -2.86 -23.19
CA GLN A 224 -12.18 -4.32 -23.12
C GLN A 224 -12.02 -4.83 -21.69
N ALA A 225 -11.10 -4.28 -20.91
CA ALA A 225 -10.97 -4.62 -19.49
C ALA A 225 -12.26 -4.33 -18.70
N LEU A 226 -12.91 -3.18 -18.94
CA LEU A 226 -14.19 -2.86 -18.33
C LEU A 226 -15.31 -3.84 -18.73
N GLU A 227 -15.38 -4.23 -20.00
CA GLU A 227 -16.40 -5.19 -20.47
C GLU A 227 -16.27 -6.54 -19.74
N TRP A 228 -15.05 -7.03 -19.59
CA TRP A 228 -14.76 -8.27 -18.86
C TRP A 228 -15.05 -8.15 -17.37
N LEU A 229 -14.59 -7.08 -16.73
CA LEU A 229 -14.86 -6.84 -15.30
C LEU A 229 -16.36 -6.65 -15.04
N SER A 230 -17.10 -6.03 -15.95
CA SER A 230 -18.56 -5.86 -15.85
C SER A 230 -19.31 -7.20 -15.85
N ARG A 231 -18.83 -8.20 -16.60
CA ARG A 231 -19.34 -9.58 -16.52
C ARG A 231 -19.07 -10.19 -15.15
N CYS A 232 -17.85 -10.03 -14.64
CA CYS A 232 -17.46 -10.52 -13.31
C CYS A 232 -18.26 -9.86 -12.18
N CYS A 233 -18.63 -8.58 -12.31
CA CYS A 233 -19.43 -7.84 -11.32
C CYS A 233 -20.87 -8.37 -11.15
N ARG A 234 -21.34 -9.31 -11.99
CA ARG A 234 -22.64 -9.96 -11.83
C ARG A 234 -22.69 -10.94 -10.65
N TYR A 235 -21.52 -11.36 -10.17
CA TYR A 235 -21.35 -12.29 -9.06
C TYR A 235 -21.15 -11.52 -7.76
N GLU A 236 -21.93 -11.85 -6.73
CA GLU A 236 -21.95 -11.11 -5.46
C GLU A 236 -20.62 -11.21 -4.69
N ASP A 237 -19.88 -12.31 -4.85
CA ASP A 237 -18.64 -12.60 -4.12
C ASP A 237 -17.39 -11.89 -4.69
N ARG A 238 -17.52 -11.17 -5.82
CA ARG A 238 -16.39 -10.57 -6.55
C ARG A 238 -16.20 -9.08 -6.24
N VAL A 239 -15.98 -8.78 -4.96
CA VAL A 239 -15.73 -7.42 -4.47
C VAL A 239 -14.47 -6.81 -5.09
N ASP A 240 -13.44 -7.63 -5.34
CA ASP A 240 -12.21 -7.27 -6.06
C ASP A 240 -12.49 -6.74 -7.47
N ALA A 241 -13.28 -7.47 -8.27
CA ALA A 241 -13.64 -7.07 -9.63
C ALA A 241 -14.41 -5.76 -9.66
N ARG A 242 -15.30 -5.53 -8.68
CA ARG A 242 -16.04 -4.28 -8.53
C ARG A 242 -15.12 -3.09 -8.23
N ILE A 243 -14.09 -3.27 -7.40
CA ILE A 243 -13.11 -2.21 -7.12
C ILE A 243 -12.40 -1.80 -8.41
N PHE A 244 -11.86 -2.77 -9.16
CA PHE A 244 -11.16 -2.49 -10.41
C PHE A 244 -12.09 -1.87 -11.46
N HIS A 245 -13.30 -2.40 -11.61
CA HIS A 245 -14.30 -1.85 -12.52
C HIS A 245 -14.60 -0.38 -12.22
N THR A 246 -14.94 -0.06 -10.97
CA THR A 246 -15.32 1.30 -10.56
C THR A 246 -14.14 2.27 -10.67
N ALA A 247 -12.92 1.85 -10.32
CA ALA A 247 -11.73 2.67 -10.46
C ALA A 247 -11.36 2.92 -11.94
N LEU A 248 -11.48 1.91 -12.79
CA LEU A 248 -11.17 2.02 -14.22
C LEU A 248 -12.21 2.85 -14.98
N ASP A 249 -13.49 2.72 -14.63
CA ASP A 249 -14.57 3.54 -15.18
C ASP A 249 -14.39 5.01 -14.80
N ALA A 250 -14.00 5.28 -13.55
CA ALA A 250 -13.65 6.62 -13.08
C ALA A 250 -12.46 7.20 -13.87
N LEU A 251 -11.41 6.41 -14.14
CA LEU A 251 -10.27 6.82 -14.97
C LEU A 251 -10.70 7.16 -16.40
N LEU A 252 -11.44 6.29 -17.08
CA LEU A 252 -11.85 6.51 -18.47
C LEU A 252 -12.81 7.69 -18.57
N SER A 253 -13.79 7.79 -17.68
CA SER A 253 -14.69 8.95 -17.55
C SER A 253 -13.90 10.24 -17.30
N PHE A 254 -12.88 10.19 -16.45
CA PHE A 254 -11.98 11.32 -16.23
C PHE A 254 -11.13 11.65 -17.46
N SER A 255 -10.63 10.68 -18.21
CA SER A 255 -9.92 10.95 -19.46
C SER A 255 -10.84 11.60 -20.52
N ALA A 256 -12.14 11.28 -20.49
CA ALA A 256 -13.15 11.79 -21.41
C ALA A 256 -13.74 13.17 -21.01
N GLY A 257 -13.37 13.72 -19.85
CA GLY A 257 -13.79 15.06 -19.41
C GLY A 257 -14.80 15.09 -18.25
N ALA A 258 -15.23 13.95 -17.71
CA ALA A 258 -16.13 13.90 -16.53
C ALA A 258 -15.37 13.91 -15.20
N SER A 259 -15.92 14.51 -14.14
CA SER A 259 -15.32 14.48 -12.80
C SER A 259 -15.63 13.16 -12.06
N VAL A 260 -14.74 12.68 -11.20
CA VAL A 260 -14.99 11.46 -10.39
C VAL A 260 -15.88 11.79 -9.20
N SER A 261 -17.14 11.32 -9.19
CA SER A 261 -18.14 11.76 -8.21
C SER A 261 -17.91 11.27 -6.76
N GLU A 262 -18.40 12.01 -5.76
CA GLU A 262 -18.42 11.57 -4.33
C GLU A 262 -19.14 10.23 -4.10
N PRO A 263 -20.28 9.93 -4.75
CA PRO A 263 -20.88 8.60 -4.68
C PRO A 263 -19.93 7.48 -5.14
N THR A 264 -19.20 7.69 -6.24
CA THR A 264 -18.20 6.73 -6.74
C THR A 264 -17.11 6.46 -5.70
N MET A 265 -16.61 7.50 -5.02
CA MET A 265 -15.62 7.33 -3.96
C MET A 265 -16.18 6.69 -2.69
N THR A 266 -17.42 7.01 -2.34
CA THR A 266 -18.11 6.37 -1.20
C THR A 266 -18.28 4.87 -1.46
N GLU A 267 -18.64 4.48 -2.69
CA GLU A 267 -18.71 3.08 -3.10
C GLU A 267 -17.35 2.41 -3.01
N LEU A 268 -16.30 2.98 -3.62
CA LEU A 268 -14.94 2.41 -3.56
C LEU A 268 -14.43 2.21 -2.13
N ARG A 269 -14.65 3.19 -1.24
CA ARG A 269 -14.28 3.08 0.18
C ARG A 269 -15.02 1.94 0.89
N THR A 270 -16.29 1.74 0.54
CA THR A 270 -17.11 0.63 1.07
C THR A 270 -16.57 -0.71 0.59
N LEU A 271 -16.36 -0.86 -0.72
CA LEU A 271 -15.87 -2.11 -1.32
C LEU A 271 -14.50 -2.52 -0.79
N VAL A 272 -13.56 -1.57 -0.67
CA VAL A 272 -12.24 -1.86 -0.09
C VAL A 272 -12.34 -2.29 1.36
N THR A 273 -13.25 -1.69 2.13
CA THR A 273 -13.45 -2.08 3.52
C THR A 273 -13.99 -3.50 3.61
N GLU A 274 -14.98 -3.84 2.79
CA GLU A 274 -15.55 -5.20 2.70
C GLU A 274 -14.51 -6.22 2.27
N TYR A 275 -13.77 -5.93 1.19
CA TYR A 275 -12.70 -6.78 0.67
C TYR A 275 -11.63 -7.07 1.73
N ARG A 276 -11.20 -6.04 2.48
CA ARG A 276 -10.18 -6.21 3.53
C ARG A 276 -10.69 -6.92 4.76
N LEU A 277 -11.95 -6.73 5.16
CA LEU A 277 -12.54 -7.46 6.30
C LEU A 277 -12.58 -8.96 6.01
N ALA A 278 -12.78 -9.36 4.76
CA ALA A 278 -12.67 -10.75 4.33
C ALA A 278 -11.21 -11.25 4.42
N SER A 279 -10.24 -10.47 3.94
CA SER A 279 -8.82 -10.87 3.91
C SER A 279 -8.10 -10.87 5.27
N LEU A 280 -8.61 -10.20 6.31
CA LEU A 280 -7.97 -10.11 7.65
C LEU A 280 -7.82 -11.48 8.37
N ARG A 281 -8.44 -12.55 7.86
CA ARG A 281 -8.38 -13.89 8.43
C ARG A 281 -7.60 -14.90 7.57
N GLU A 282 -7.04 -14.46 6.45
CA GLU A 282 -6.40 -15.33 5.48
C GLU A 282 -4.87 -15.20 5.54
N HIS A 283 -4.16 -16.31 5.36
CA HIS A 283 -2.71 -16.30 5.24
C HIS A 283 -2.31 -15.63 3.91
N PRO A 284 -1.24 -14.80 3.87
CA PRO A 284 -0.81 -14.14 2.64
C PRO A 284 -0.44 -15.17 1.57
N THR A 285 -1.19 -15.20 0.47
CA THR A 285 -0.91 -16.12 -0.66
C THR A 285 0.12 -15.52 -1.61
N TRP A 286 0.68 -16.32 -2.53
CA TRP A 286 1.66 -15.82 -3.52
C TRP A 286 1.09 -14.78 -4.50
N ARG A 287 -0.25 -14.62 -4.53
CA ARG A 287 -0.96 -13.58 -5.30
C ARG A 287 -1.45 -12.40 -4.45
N GLN A 288 -1.05 -12.33 -3.17
CA GLN A 288 -1.32 -11.19 -2.29
C GLN A 288 -1.03 -9.81 -2.93
N PRO A 289 0.04 -9.63 -3.75
CA PRO A 289 0.27 -8.35 -4.44
C PRO A 289 -0.89 -7.86 -5.32
N ARG A 290 -1.78 -8.76 -5.78
CA ARG A 290 -3.00 -8.37 -6.51
C ARG A 290 -4.08 -7.80 -5.61
N ALA A 291 -4.19 -8.29 -4.37
CA ALA A 291 -5.00 -7.64 -3.34
C ALA A 291 -4.41 -6.27 -3.00
N ASP A 292 -3.09 -6.13 -2.95
CA ASP A 292 -2.42 -4.83 -2.75
C ASP A 292 -2.68 -3.84 -3.90
N ALA A 293 -2.85 -4.33 -5.13
CA ALA A 293 -3.22 -3.49 -6.28
C ALA A 293 -4.57 -2.80 -6.10
N THR A 294 -5.54 -3.41 -5.43
CA THR A 294 -6.82 -2.75 -5.12
C THR A 294 -6.62 -1.46 -4.32
N ALA A 295 -5.65 -1.42 -3.40
CA ALA A 295 -5.33 -0.24 -2.61
C ALA A 295 -4.72 0.87 -3.47
N ALA A 296 -3.78 0.52 -4.34
CA ALA A 296 -3.14 1.49 -5.25
C ALA A 296 -4.15 2.13 -6.21
N TRP A 297 -5.14 1.38 -6.70
CA TRP A 297 -6.21 1.92 -7.55
C TRP A 297 -7.18 2.82 -6.82
N VAL A 298 -7.47 2.52 -5.56
CA VAL A 298 -8.33 3.38 -4.75
C VAL A 298 -7.61 4.66 -4.38
N GLU A 299 -6.32 4.62 -4.03
CA GLU A 299 -5.52 5.83 -3.84
C GLU A 299 -5.48 6.66 -5.13
N PHE A 300 -5.20 6.03 -6.27
CA PHE A 300 -5.21 6.72 -7.56
C PHE A 300 -6.57 7.37 -7.86
N THR A 301 -7.68 6.67 -7.61
CA THR A 301 -9.02 7.21 -7.83
C THR A 301 -9.36 8.32 -6.83
N ASP A 302 -8.90 8.24 -5.58
CA ASP A 302 -9.02 9.32 -4.60
C ASP A 302 -8.24 10.57 -5.05
N ARG A 303 -7.06 10.41 -5.67
CA ARG A 303 -6.35 11.54 -6.31
C ARG A 303 -7.12 12.10 -7.50
N LEU A 304 -7.75 11.25 -8.34
CA LEU A 304 -8.62 11.72 -9.43
C LEU A 304 -9.91 12.37 -8.93
N HIS A 305 -10.41 11.94 -7.78
CA HIS A 305 -11.55 12.55 -7.11
C HIS A 305 -11.16 13.88 -6.49
N ALA A 306 -9.99 14.00 -5.87
CA ALA A 306 -9.48 15.32 -5.52
C ALA A 306 -9.53 16.24 -6.76
N LEU A 307 -9.27 15.71 -7.98
CA LEU A 307 -9.36 16.40 -9.30
C LEU A 307 -10.75 16.83 -9.76
N GLN A 308 -11.81 16.62 -8.99
CA GLN A 308 -13.16 17.06 -9.36
C GLN A 308 -13.26 18.58 -9.50
N ASP A 309 -12.57 19.32 -8.65
CA ASP A 309 -12.56 20.78 -8.66
C ASP A 309 -11.27 21.27 -9.31
N LEU A 310 -11.17 21.04 -10.63
CA LEU A 310 -10.13 21.60 -11.49
C LEU A 310 -10.05 23.14 -11.39
N ASP A 311 -11.11 23.79 -10.88
CA ASP A 311 -11.20 25.23 -10.63
C ASP A 311 -10.54 25.65 -9.30
N ALA A 312 -10.28 24.72 -8.38
CA ALA A 312 -9.51 24.97 -7.16
C ALA A 312 -8.00 24.64 -7.32
N ALA A 313 -7.14 25.43 -6.68
CA ALA A 313 -5.69 25.49 -6.91
C ALA A 313 -4.85 24.48 -6.10
N TRP A 314 -5.21 23.20 -6.11
CA TRP A 314 -4.68 22.17 -5.19
C TRP A 314 -3.91 21.02 -5.88
N TRP A 315 -3.52 21.17 -7.15
CA TRP A 315 -2.81 20.15 -7.93
C TRP A 315 -1.44 19.76 -7.33
N ASP A 316 -1.28 18.48 -6.97
CA ASP A 316 -0.02 17.84 -6.55
C ASP A 316 0.46 16.86 -7.64
N PRO A 317 1.16 17.36 -8.69
CA PRO A 317 1.65 16.52 -9.77
C PRO A 317 2.55 15.37 -9.30
N PRO A 318 3.49 15.57 -8.34
CA PRO A 318 4.25 14.46 -7.76
C PRO A 318 3.39 13.36 -7.13
N ALA A 319 2.36 13.70 -6.34
CA ALA A 319 1.49 12.69 -5.74
C ALA A 319 0.66 11.94 -6.77
N LEU A 320 0.16 12.61 -7.82
CA LEU A 320 -0.52 11.89 -8.90
C LEU A 320 0.46 11.02 -9.70
N ILE A 321 1.65 11.51 -10.02
CA ILE A 321 2.69 10.71 -10.71
C ILE A 321 3.06 9.50 -9.86
N SER A 322 3.19 9.66 -8.55
CA SER A 322 3.43 8.56 -7.61
C SER A 322 2.26 7.57 -7.59
N ALA A 323 1.02 8.04 -7.51
CA ALA A 323 -0.16 7.18 -7.53
C ALA A 323 -0.32 6.44 -8.89
N ILE A 324 -0.01 7.10 -10.00
CA ILE A 324 0.06 6.49 -11.34
C ILE A 324 1.12 5.39 -11.37
N ALA A 325 2.33 5.69 -10.87
CA ALA A 325 3.43 4.75 -10.84
C ALA A 325 3.13 3.56 -9.91
N GLN A 326 2.45 3.79 -8.79
CA GLN A 326 2.02 2.76 -7.85
C GLN A 326 0.91 1.88 -8.43
N ALA A 327 -0.14 2.46 -9.02
CA ALA A 327 -1.21 1.70 -9.68
C ALA A 327 -0.66 0.85 -10.84
N TYR A 328 0.28 1.40 -11.60
CA TYR A 328 0.98 0.69 -12.67
C TYR A 328 1.90 -0.42 -12.12
N SER A 329 2.74 -0.12 -11.12
CA SER A 329 3.64 -1.08 -10.49
C SER A 329 2.86 -2.22 -9.84
N ALA A 330 1.75 -1.92 -9.18
CA ALA A 330 0.93 -2.89 -8.50
C ALA A 330 0.32 -3.94 -9.46
N HIS A 331 0.01 -3.54 -10.70
CA HIS A 331 -0.42 -4.47 -11.77
C HIS A 331 0.70 -5.30 -12.38
N ARG A 332 1.96 -5.00 -12.07
CA ARG A 332 3.13 -5.73 -12.57
C ARG A 332 3.83 -6.54 -11.47
N THR A 333 3.44 -6.38 -10.22
CA THR A 333 3.97 -7.16 -9.11
C THR A 333 3.22 -8.48 -8.96
N ILE A 334 3.86 -9.55 -9.39
CA ILE A 334 3.66 -10.89 -8.82
C ILE A 334 4.77 -11.06 -7.78
N ARG A 335 4.53 -11.74 -6.65
CA ARG A 335 5.61 -12.07 -5.70
C ARG A 335 6.48 -13.14 -6.36
N LEU A 336 7.50 -12.71 -7.09
CA LEU A 336 8.41 -13.60 -7.79
C LEU A 336 9.38 -14.25 -6.80
N LEU A 337 9.48 -15.57 -6.86
CA LEU A 337 10.47 -16.35 -6.12
C LEU A 337 11.80 -16.23 -6.87
N VAL A 338 12.62 -15.21 -6.61
CA VAL A 338 13.85 -14.97 -7.40
C VAL A 338 15.03 -15.77 -6.83
N PRO A 339 15.85 -16.44 -7.66
CA PRO A 339 17.12 -17.03 -7.25
C PRO A 339 18.08 -16.00 -6.65
N PRO A 340 18.80 -16.32 -5.55
CA PRO A 340 19.62 -15.35 -4.83
C PRO A 340 20.79 -14.77 -5.64
N ASP A 341 21.23 -15.44 -6.71
CA ASP A 341 22.44 -15.10 -7.47
C ASP A 341 22.18 -14.68 -8.94
N ILE A 342 20.92 -14.56 -9.37
CA ILE A 342 20.58 -14.19 -10.74
C ILE A 342 20.07 -12.74 -10.75
N PRO A 343 20.84 -11.73 -11.21
CA PRO A 343 20.24 -10.46 -11.61
C PRO A 343 19.18 -10.80 -12.66
N TYR A 344 17.93 -10.38 -12.42
CA TYR A 344 16.76 -10.58 -13.29
C TYR A 344 17.14 -11.07 -14.69
N ALA A 345 16.80 -12.32 -15.00
CA ALA A 345 17.17 -12.93 -16.28
C ALA A 345 16.93 -11.92 -17.43
N ASP A 346 18.00 -11.66 -18.19
CA ASP A 346 18.03 -10.75 -19.35
C ASP A 346 16.76 -10.95 -20.19
N GLY A 347 15.82 -10.01 -20.06
CA GLY A 347 14.51 -10.10 -20.69
C GLY A 347 13.33 -9.67 -19.82
N SER A 348 13.44 -9.62 -18.48
CA SER A 348 12.44 -8.85 -17.73
C SER A 348 12.68 -7.39 -18.05
N ALA A 349 11.74 -6.75 -18.76
CA ALA A 349 11.78 -5.32 -18.96
C ALA A 349 12.03 -4.67 -17.59
N SER A 350 13.18 -4.03 -17.41
CA SER A 350 13.29 -2.97 -16.39
C SER A 350 12.01 -2.16 -16.49
N PRO A 351 11.39 -1.72 -15.38
CA PRO A 351 10.22 -0.85 -15.45
C PRO A 351 10.64 0.43 -16.17
N GLY A 352 10.59 0.40 -17.49
CA GLY A 352 10.54 1.56 -18.32
C GLY A 352 9.32 2.29 -17.83
N ILE A 353 9.52 3.54 -17.42
CA ILE A 353 8.43 4.44 -17.12
C ILE A 353 7.63 4.55 -18.43
N THR A 354 6.62 3.70 -18.62
CA THR A 354 5.78 3.71 -19.80
C THR A 354 4.68 4.74 -19.62
N ASN A 355 4.44 5.50 -20.68
CA ASN A 355 3.79 6.81 -20.63
C ASN A 355 2.26 6.76 -20.75
N ALA A 356 1.59 5.60 -20.77
CA ALA A 356 0.17 5.47 -21.12
C ALA A 356 -0.77 6.28 -20.21
N LEU A 357 -0.71 6.05 -18.89
CA LEU A 357 -1.51 6.79 -17.90
C LEU A 357 -1.17 8.29 -17.90
N GLY A 358 0.12 8.64 -18.00
CA GLY A 358 0.55 10.02 -18.14
C GLY A 358 -0.03 10.70 -19.39
N ARG A 359 -0.01 10.01 -20.54
CA ARG A 359 -0.55 10.46 -21.83
C ARG A 359 -2.08 10.58 -21.83
N LEU A 360 -2.80 9.73 -21.09
CA LEU A 360 -4.26 9.80 -20.95
C LEU A 360 -4.71 11.04 -20.16
N LEU A 361 -3.97 11.40 -19.11
CA LEU A 361 -4.36 12.45 -18.17
C LEU A 361 -3.83 13.83 -18.58
N GLN A 362 -2.67 13.89 -19.24
CA GLN A 362 -1.99 15.12 -19.63
C GLN A 362 -2.86 16.11 -20.41
N PRO A 363 -3.65 15.72 -21.43
CA PRO A 363 -4.44 16.68 -22.21
C PRO A 363 -5.44 17.45 -21.36
N ARG A 364 -6.13 16.78 -20.43
CA ARG A 364 -7.13 17.41 -19.58
C ARG A 364 -6.51 18.32 -18.51
N LEU A 365 -5.40 17.89 -17.92
CA LEU A 365 -4.66 18.66 -16.91
C LEU A 365 -4.06 19.94 -17.49
N VAL A 366 -3.49 19.85 -18.70
CA VAL A 366 -2.94 21.00 -19.41
C VAL A 366 -4.05 21.98 -19.82
N ASN A 367 -5.16 21.49 -20.37
CA ASN A 367 -6.29 22.36 -20.76
C ASN A 367 -6.92 23.10 -19.58
N SER A 368 -6.97 22.48 -18.39
CA SER A 368 -7.45 23.13 -17.16
C SER A 368 -6.51 24.21 -16.62
N LEU A 369 -5.19 24.02 -16.74
CA LEU A 369 -4.19 25.00 -16.33
C LEU A 369 -4.14 26.21 -17.28
N ILE A 370 -4.38 26.00 -18.57
CA ILE A 370 -4.43 27.06 -19.59
C ILE A 370 -5.53 28.09 -19.31
N ALA A 371 -6.59 27.69 -18.61
CA ALA A 371 -7.74 28.54 -18.34
C ALA A 371 -7.56 29.60 -17.22
N LYS A 372 -6.42 29.69 -16.52
CA LYS A 372 -6.29 30.50 -15.27
C LYS A 372 -5.28 31.67 -15.33
N THR A 373 -5.79 32.89 -15.08
CA THR A 373 -5.09 34.18 -15.00
C THR A 373 -4.07 34.31 -13.85
N ASP A 374 -4.14 33.47 -12.82
CA ASP A 374 -3.29 33.55 -11.62
C ASP A 374 -1.81 33.16 -11.87
N SER A 375 -1.55 32.34 -12.90
CA SER A 375 -0.19 31.92 -13.30
C SER A 375 0.63 33.07 -13.86
N VAL A 376 -0.02 34.01 -14.54
CA VAL A 376 0.58 35.23 -15.08
C VAL A 376 0.99 36.18 -13.95
N VAL A 377 0.12 36.34 -12.95
CA VAL A 377 0.39 37.19 -11.76
C VAL A 377 1.52 36.61 -10.91
N PHE A 378 1.60 35.29 -10.76
CA PHE A 378 2.71 34.62 -10.08
C PHE A 378 4.04 34.83 -10.81
N LEU A 379 4.07 34.63 -12.13
CA LEU A 379 5.28 34.79 -12.93
C LEU A 379 5.76 36.24 -12.96
N ASP A 380 4.85 37.21 -13.11
CA ASP A 380 5.18 38.63 -13.07
C ASP A 380 5.81 39.04 -11.73
N ARG A 381 5.25 38.53 -10.62
CA ARG A 381 5.80 38.77 -9.28
C ARG A 381 7.19 38.14 -9.11
N TRP A 382 7.42 36.95 -9.63
CA TRP A 382 8.72 36.29 -9.57
C TRP A 382 9.78 37.02 -10.43
N LEU A 383 9.43 37.45 -11.65
CA LEU A 383 10.30 38.25 -12.52
C LEU A 383 10.67 39.59 -11.86
N SER A 384 9.69 40.23 -11.22
CA SER A 384 9.89 41.48 -10.48
C SER A 384 10.85 41.35 -9.29
N LEU A 385 10.93 40.19 -8.65
CA LEU A 385 11.89 39.97 -7.55
C LEU A 385 13.33 39.89 -8.08
N HIS A 386 13.53 39.27 -9.24
CA HIS A 386 14.86 39.07 -9.82
C HIS A 386 15.37 40.29 -10.61
N SER A 387 14.47 41.09 -11.20
CA SER A 387 14.87 42.37 -11.81
C SER A 387 15.36 43.38 -10.76
N ASN A 388 14.77 43.37 -9.57
CA ASN A 388 15.11 44.27 -8.47
C ASN A 388 16.26 43.79 -7.56
N ASP A 389 16.73 42.54 -7.70
CA ASP A 389 17.89 42.05 -6.93
C ASP A 389 19.16 42.78 -7.38
N PRO A 390 19.92 43.46 -6.48
CA PRO A 390 21.15 44.15 -6.82
C PRO A 390 22.24 43.26 -7.45
N ASN A 391 22.21 41.94 -7.19
CA ASN A 391 23.21 40.99 -7.66
C ASN A 391 22.95 40.47 -9.08
N THR A 392 21.78 40.76 -9.67
CA THR A 392 21.45 40.40 -11.05
C THR A 392 22.32 41.20 -12.02
N GLY A 393 22.81 40.58 -13.11
CA GLY A 393 23.58 41.27 -14.14
C GLY A 393 22.72 42.27 -14.93
N GLU A 394 23.33 43.27 -15.58
CA GLU A 394 22.58 44.22 -16.44
C GLU A 394 21.95 43.53 -17.67
N GLU A 395 22.59 42.49 -18.19
CA GLU A 395 22.09 41.71 -19.33
C GLU A 395 20.88 40.85 -18.93
N ASP A 396 20.96 40.18 -17.78
CA ASP A 396 19.85 39.40 -17.22
C ASP A 396 18.63 40.28 -16.88
N ARG A 397 18.86 41.48 -16.31
CA ARG A 397 17.76 42.43 -16.03
C ARG A 397 17.05 42.87 -17.31
N ARG A 398 17.79 43.01 -18.41
CA ARG A 398 17.21 43.36 -19.71
C ARG A 398 16.33 42.23 -20.24
N SER A 399 16.82 40.99 -20.20
CA SER A 399 16.04 39.82 -20.62
C SER A 399 14.81 39.57 -19.74
N ILE A 400 14.92 39.82 -18.42
CA ILE A 400 13.78 39.77 -17.49
C ILE A 400 12.73 40.84 -17.83
N HIS A 401 13.15 42.08 -18.14
CA HIS A 401 12.23 43.14 -18.55
C HIS A 401 11.56 42.87 -19.90
N GLU A 402 12.30 42.36 -20.89
CA GLU A 402 11.74 41.93 -22.18
C GLU A 402 10.68 40.83 -22.02
N LEU A 403 10.93 39.87 -21.12
CA LEU A 403 9.96 38.84 -20.76
C LEU A 403 8.72 39.40 -20.04
N GLN A 404 8.87 40.40 -19.19
CA GLN A 404 7.73 41.09 -18.57
C GLN A 404 6.91 41.86 -19.59
N GLU A 405 7.53 42.55 -20.54
CA GLU A 405 6.81 43.26 -21.61
C GLU A 405 6.02 42.29 -22.50
N LEU A 406 6.60 41.15 -22.86
CA LEU A 406 5.91 40.09 -23.61
C LEU A 406 4.73 39.51 -22.81
N LEU A 407 4.90 39.28 -21.51
CA LEU A 407 3.86 38.75 -20.63
C LEU A 407 2.64 39.70 -20.52
N HIS A 408 2.86 41.02 -20.59
CA HIS A 408 1.80 42.03 -20.51
C HIS A 408 1.19 42.39 -21.86
N ALA A 409 1.88 42.11 -22.97
CA ALA A 409 1.39 42.39 -24.32
C ALA A 409 0.36 41.35 -24.81
N ASP A 410 0.41 40.11 -24.29
CA ASP A 410 -0.34 38.95 -24.80
C ASP A 410 -1.64 38.64 -24.02
N SER A 411 -2.23 39.60 -23.29
CA SER A 411 -3.46 39.38 -22.50
C SER A 411 -4.74 39.10 -23.31
N GLU A 412 -4.65 38.99 -24.63
CA GLU A 412 -5.72 38.52 -25.52
C GLU A 412 -5.42 37.06 -25.95
N PHE A 413 -5.87 36.09 -25.15
CA PHE A 413 -5.59 34.66 -25.37
C PHE A 413 -6.29 34.12 -26.63
N ASP A 414 -5.50 33.54 -27.55
CA ASP A 414 -5.99 32.75 -28.69
C ASP A 414 -5.74 31.25 -28.44
N ASP A 415 -6.72 30.42 -28.82
CA ASP A 415 -6.87 29.02 -28.43
C ASP A 415 -5.77 28.12 -29.06
N PRO A 416 -5.03 27.28 -28.28
CA PRO A 416 -3.93 26.51 -28.84
C PRO A 416 -4.41 25.23 -29.53
N LYS A 417 -4.29 25.19 -30.87
CA LYS A 417 -4.25 23.94 -31.64
C LYS A 417 -2.86 23.31 -31.54
N GLY A 418 -2.78 22.05 -31.09
CA GLY A 418 -1.52 21.26 -31.04
C GLY A 418 -0.85 21.05 -32.41
N PRO A 419 0.34 20.43 -32.51
CA PRO A 419 0.79 19.26 -31.73
C PRO A 419 2.29 19.28 -31.26
N ASP A 420 2.71 18.16 -30.66
CA ASP A 420 4.07 17.75 -30.22
C ASP A 420 4.78 18.59 -29.15
N VAL A 421 4.78 18.08 -27.91
CA VAL A 421 5.58 18.61 -26.81
C VAL A 421 6.56 17.53 -26.34
N GLU A 422 7.84 17.73 -26.67
CA GLU A 422 8.96 17.03 -26.04
C GLU A 422 9.12 17.48 -24.57
N LEU A 423 9.40 16.50 -23.71
CA LEU A 423 9.58 16.67 -22.27
C LEU A 423 10.83 17.49 -21.92
N GLY A 424 10.64 18.56 -21.15
CA GLY A 424 11.70 19.31 -20.48
C GLY A 424 11.15 20.29 -19.45
N ALA A 425 11.28 19.92 -18.16
CA ALA A 425 11.33 20.74 -16.94
C ALA A 425 10.44 22.01 -16.84
N THR A 426 9.45 21.94 -15.94
CA THR A 426 8.80 23.03 -15.15
C THR A 426 8.24 24.29 -15.82
N SER A 427 8.52 24.58 -17.09
CA SER A 427 8.01 25.76 -17.80
C SER A 427 6.63 25.53 -18.45
N SER A 428 6.18 24.28 -18.57
CA SER A 428 4.85 23.93 -19.09
C SER A 428 3.72 24.15 -18.07
N VAL A 429 4.04 24.56 -16.84
CA VAL A 429 3.08 24.71 -15.72
C VAL A 429 2.31 26.03 -15.79
N LEU A 430 2.84 27.05 -16.47
CA LEU A 430 2.37 28.44 -16.35
C LEU A 430 1.43 28.91 -17.47
N ALA A 431 0.98 28.03 -18.37
CA ALA A 431 0.02 28.40 -19.43
C ALA A 431 0.45 29.59 -20.31
N LEU A 432 1.77 29.79 -20.49
CA LEU A 432 2.31 30.94 -21.20
C LEU A 432 2.17 30.76 -22.72
N SER A 433 1.99 31.87 -23.44
CA SER A 433 2.05 31.91 -24.91
C SER A 433 3.41 31.39 -25.40
N SER A 434 3.46 30.83 -26.62
CA SER A 434 4.71 30.29 -27.17
C SER A 434 5.89 31.28 -27.15
N PRO A 435 5.72 32.58 -27.46
CA PRO A 435 6.81 33.56 -27.36
C PRO A 435 7.35 33.73 -25.93
N VAL A 436 6.45 33.81 -24.93
CA VAL A 436 6.84 33.94 -23.52
C VAL A 436 7.49 32.66 -23.02
N ARG A 437 6.99 31.49 -23.44
CA ARG A 437 7.55 30.18 -23.10
C ARG A 437 8.95 29.98 -23.66
N GLU A 438 9.18 30.35 -24.92
CA GLU A 438 10.48 30.26 -25.56
C GLU A 438 11.49 31.21 -24.92
N GLY A 439 11.09 32.46 -24.64
CA GLY A 439 11.93 33.42 -23.93
C GLY A 439 12.27 32.99 -22.50
N LEU A 440 11.28 32.50 -21.74
CA LEU A 440 11.50 32.01 -20.37
C LEU A 440 12.39 30.77 -20.37
N THR A 441 12.18 29.85 -21.32
CA THR A 441 13.01 28.64 -21.46
C THR A 441 14.44 28.99 -21.84
N GLY A 442 14.65 29.99 -22.69
CA GLY A 442 15.97 30.54 -23.01
C GLY A 442 16.67 31.08 -21.75
N LEU A 443 16.01 31.95 -21.00
CA LEU A 443 16.53 32.55 -19.77
C LEU A 443 16.90 31.48 -18.73
N LEU A 444 16.01 30.53 -18.47
CA LEU A 444 16.22 29.46 -17.47
C LEU A 444 17.30 28.45 -17.91
N ARG A 445 17.51 28.26 -19.22
CA ARG A 445 18.58 27.41 -19.76
C ARG A 445 19.94 28.07 -19.60
N GLU A 446 20.02 29.37 -19.81
CA GLU A 446 21.25 30.13 -19.65
C GLU A 446 21.63 30.31 -18.17
N ARG A 447 20.63 30.32 -17.27
CA ARG A 447 20.79 30.57 -15.82
C ARG A 447 20.10 29.47 -14.99
N PRO A 448 20.76 28.32 -14.76
CA PRO A 448 20.17 27.20 -14.03
C PRO A 448 19.80 27.54 -12.57
N GLU A 449 20.46 28.50 -11.93
CA GLU A 449 20.11 28.98 -10.59
C GLU A 449 18.72 29.64 -10.53
N LEU A 450 18.31 30.36 -11.59
CA LEU A 450 16.97 30.94 -11.68
C LEU A 450 15.90 29.86 -11.86
N ALA A 451 16.24 28.75 -12.52
CA ALA A 451 15.36 27.60 -12.65
C ALA A 451 15.13 26.92 -11.29
N GLU A 452 16.18 26.79 -10.47
CA GLU A 452 16.08 26.25 -9.11
C GLU A 452 15.25 27.16 -8.18
N ASP A 453 15.40 28.48 -8.30
CA ASP A 453 14.65 29.45 -7.51
C ASP A 453 13.19 29.57 -7.93
N LEU A 454 12.87 29.48 -9.22
CA LEU A 454 11.49 29.39 -9.71
C LEU A 454 10.79 28.13 -9.18
N ASN A 455 11.52 27.00 -9.18
CA ASN A 455 11.03 25.73 -8.60
C ASN A 455 10.81 25.86 -7.09
N ARG A 456 11.69 26.57 -6.36
CA ARG A 456 11.56 26.82 -4.93
C ARG A 456 10.39 27.75 -4.59
N ALA A 457 10.22 28.85 -5.33
CA ALA A 457 9.12 29.80 -5.14
C ALA A 457 7.75 29.15 -5.42
N SER A 458 7.68 28.32 -6.46
CA SER A 458 6.48 27.53 -6.77
C SER A 458 6.10 26.60 -5.60
N ARG A 459 7.09 25.90 -5.03
CA ARG A 459 6.89 25.02 -3.86
C ARG A 459 6.48 25.77 -2.59
N ALA A 460 7.06 26.95 -2.34
CA ALA A 460 6.73 27.76 -1.16
C ALA A 460 5.30 28.33 -1.22
N VAL A 461 4.82 28.72 -2.40
CA VAL A 461 3.44 29.16 -2.62
C VAL A 461 2.43 28.02 -2.43
N LEU A 462 2.81 26.80 -2.81
CA LEU A 462 2.02 25.59 -2.59
C LEU A 462 1.99 25.19 -1.10
N ALA A 463 3.12 25.30 -0.40
CA ALA A 463 3.21 25.02 1.04
C ALA A 463 2.52 26.07 1.92
N ALA A 464 2.41 27.32 1.44
CA ALA A 464 1.81 28.44 2.17
C ALA A 464 0.26 28.50 2.08
N ARG A 465 -0.39 27.62 1.30
CA ARG A 465 -1.85 27.56 1.22
C ARG A 465 -2.39 26.49 2.18
N LYS A 466 -3.11 26.95 3.19
CA LYS A 466 -3.65 26.15 4.30
C LYS A 466 -4.44 24.94 3.77
N PRO A 467 -4.23 23.73 4.32
CA PRO A 467 -5.15 22.60 4.09
C PRO A 467 -6.57 22.99 4.52
N ASP A 468 -7.57 22.21 4.10
CA ASP A 468 -9.02 22.35 4.39
C ASP A 468 -9.36 22.15 5.89
N LEU A 469 -8.60 22.85 6.74
CA LEU A 469 -8.57 22.85 8.18
C LEU A 469 -9.00 24.25 8.63
N SER A 470 -9.65 24.32 9.80
CA SER A 470 -9.93 25.61 10.42
C SER A 470 -8.62 26.34 10.74
N ASP A 471 -8.65 27.68 10.78
CA ASP A 471 -7.50 28.50 11.18
C ASP A 471 -6.85 28.01 12.49
N TYR A 472 -7.69 27.56 13.42
CA TYR A 472 -7.28 26.99 14.69
C TYR A 472 -6.45 25.70 14.56
N ALA A 473 -6.85 24.79 13.68
CA ALA A 473 -6.11 23.56 13.40
C ALA A 473 -4.81 23.84 12.64
N ASN A 474 -4.81 24.84 11.74
CA ASN A 474 -3.60 25.29 11.04
C ASN A 474 -2.56 25.88 12.01
N THR A 475 -2.97 26.74 12.94
CA THR A 475 -2.07 27.29 13.97
C THR A 475 -1.50 26.17 14.86
N THR A 476 -2.30 25.15 15.19
CA THR A 476 -1.82 24.00 15.97
C THR A 476 -0.75 23.22 15.19
N LEU A 477 -0.97 22.98 13.90
CA LEU A 477 -0.01 22.28 13.03
C LEU A 477 1.30 23.08 12.86
N GLU A 478 1.20 24.39 12.61
CA GLU A 478 2.36 25.30 12.48
C GLU A 478 3.20 25.31 13.76
N GLN A 479 2.57 25.31 14.94
CA GLN A 479 3.26 25.24 16.22
C GLN A 479 4.00 23.92 16.40
N LEU A 480 3.36 22.77 16.12
CA LEU A 480 3.98 21.45 16.21
C LEU A 480 5.20 21.33 15.28
N ARG A 481 5.11 21.86 14.06
CA ARG A 481 6.21 21.91 13.10
C ARG A 481 7.39 22.73 13.62
N ALA A 482 7.12 23.92 14.14
CA ALA A 482 8.14 24.79 14.71
C ALA A 482 8.85 24.11 15.90
N ASP A 483 8.12 23.38 16.74
CA ASP A 483 8.69 22.66 17.87
C ASP A 483 9.54 21.45 17.46
N ILE A 484 9.15 20.72 16.41
CA ILE A 484 9.95 19.61 15.85
C ILE A 484 11.22 20.12 15.17
N ASP A 485 11.11 21.20 14.39
CA ASP A 485 12.25 21.81 13.69
C ASP A 485 13.27 22.35 14.71
N ARG A 486 12.80 23.00 15.78
CA ARG A 486 13.64 23.48 16.90
C ARG A 486 14.47 22.36 17.53
N VAL A 487 13.94 21.14 17.61
CA VAL A 487 14.61 20.00 18.27
C VAL A 487 15.50 19.23 17.30
N THR A 488 15.05 19.02 16.06
CA THR A 488 15.65 18.01 15.16
C THR A 488 16.31 18.57 13.91
N GLY A 489 15.87 19.73 13.41
CA GLY A 489 16.33 20.31 12.13
C GLY A 489 16.14 19.37 10.93
N VAL A 490 15.17 18.44 10.99
CA VAL A 490 14.91 17.48 9.91
C VAL A 490 14.47 18.22 8.65
N SER A 491 15.05 17.83 7.51
CA SER A 491 14.79 18.44 6.19
C SER A 491 14.68 17.37 5.10
N GLY A 492 14.34 17.78 3.88
CA GLY A 492 14.23 16.87 2.73
C GLY A 492 13.01 15.94 2.83
N GLU A 493 13.14 14.71 2.32
CA GLU A 493 12.04 13.73 2.27
C GLU A 493 11.50 13.36 3.66
N ALA A 494 12.37 13.26 4.66
CA ALA A 494 11.96 12.97 6.04
C ALA A 494 11.01 14.03 6.62
N ALA A 495 11.25 15.31 6.34
CA ALA A 495 10.37 16.40 6.79
C ALA A 495 8.98 16.29 6.15
N LEU A 496 8.91 15.94 4.87
CA LEU A 496 7.64 15.75 4.16
C LEU A 496 6.82 14.60 4.76
N ARG A 497 7.45 13.47 5.09
CA ARG A 497 6.76 12.31 5.68
C ARG A 497 6.34 12.55 7.12
N VAL A 498 7.14 13.28 7.89
CA VAL A 498 6.77 13.76 9.22
C VAL A 498 5.54 14.67 9.13
N ASP A 499 5.51 15.60 8.17
CA ASP A 499 4.37 16.48 7.96
C ASP A 499 3.09 15.75 7.55
N GLU A 500 3.21 14.75 6.67
CA GLU A 500 2.13 13.85 6.26
C GLU A 500 1.53 13.13 7.48
N LEU A 501 2.38 12.54 8.32
CA LEU A 501 1.96 11.83 9.52
C LEU A 501 1.38 12.78 10.59
N LEU A 502 1.97 13.96 10.79
CA LEU A 502 1.45 14.98 11.72
C LEU A 502 0.05 15.43 11.33
N LEU A 503 -0.16 15.72 10.05
CA LEU A 503 -1.46 16.12 9.52
C LEU A 503 -2.49 15.01 9.72
N PHE A 504 -2.10 13.75 9.46
CA PHE A 504 -2.94 12.59 9.72
C PHE A 504 -3.32 12.47 11.20
N LEU A 505 -2.35 12.51 12.11
CA LEU A 505 -2.59 12.34 13.55
C LEU A 505 -3.43 13.48 14.13
N LEU A 506 -3.24 14.71 13.63
CA LEU A 506 -4.07 15.86 14.00
C LEU A 506 -5.52 15.66 13.55
N ARG A 507 -5.74 15.15 12.33
CA ARG A 507 -7.09 14.80 11.83
C ARG A 507 -7.70 13.66 12.62
N TYR A 508 -6.91 12.65 12.98
CA TYR A 508 -7.33 11.53 13.79
C TYR A 508 -7.76 11.96 15.19
N ALA A 509 -6.97 12.80 15.86
CA ALA A 509 -7.32 13.36 17.17
C ALA A 509 -8.61 14.22 17.09
N ARG A 510 -8.75 15.04 16.04
CA ARG A 510 -9.96 15.83 15.80
C ARG A 510 -11.18 14.94 15.60
N TRP A 511 -11.07 13.92 14.75
CA TRP A 511 -12.15 12.95 14.53
C TRP A 511 -12.54 12.25 15.84
N ALA A 512 -11.57 11.80 16.64
CA ALA A 512 -11.87 11.14 17.91
C ALA A 512 -12.59 12.07 18.90
N ILE A 513 -12.23 13.36 18.92
CA ILE A 513 -12.96 14.38 19.68
C ILE A 513 -14.38 14.54 19.16
N ASP A 514 -14.59 14.55 17.84
CA ASP A 514 -15.88 14.80 17.20
C ASP A 514 -16.81 13.59 17.20
N ALA A 515 -16.25 12.37 17.22
CA ALA A 515 -16.96 11.10 17.10
C ALA A 515 -18.14 10.96 18.08
N GLU A 516 -19.19 10.27 17.62
CA GLU A 516 -20.35 9.97 18.45
C GLU A 516 -19.96 8.94 19.52
N THR A 517 -20.16 9.28 20.79
CA THR A 517 -19.81 8.40 21.92
C THR A 517 -20.99 7.55 22.42
N GLY A 518 -22.15 7.61 21.74
CA GLY A 518 -23.34 6.82 22.04
C GLY A 518 -23.90 6.12 20.80
N GLY A 519 -24.73 5.08 20.99
CA GLY A 519 -25.37 4.35 19.89
C GLY A 519 -24.50 3.27 19.25
N THR A 520 -25.05 2.60 18.23
CA THR A 520 -24.40 1.49 17.49
C THR A 520 -23.34 1.96 16.49
N LEU A 521 -23.31 3.25 16.15
CA LEU A 521 -22.45 3.85 15.12
C LEU A 521 -21.11 4.40 15.65
N GLY A 522 -20.96 4.58 16.97
CA GLY A 522 -19.72 5.09 17.56
C GLY A 522 -18.66 3.99 17.74
N GLU A 523 -17.39 4.31 17.54
CA GLU A 523 -16.30 3.32 17.66
C GLU A 523 -16.21 2.74 19.09
N PRO A 524 -16.11 1.40 19.25
CA PRO A 524 -16.15 0.76 20.56
C PRO A 524 -15.14 1.32 21.57
N PHE A 525 -13.93 1.66 21.11
CA PHE A 525 -12.84 2.12 21.98
C PHE A 525 -13.00 3.58 22.47
N LEU A 526 -13.94 4.35 21.92
CA LEU A 526 -14.23 5.73 22.36
C LEU A 526 -15.42 5.80 23.33
N ARG A 527 -16.20 4.72 23.46
CA ARG A 527 -17.46 4.70 24.21
C ARG A 527 -17.23 4.90 25.72
N PRO A 528 -18.19 5.53 26.42
CA PRO A 528 -18.16 5.62 27.87
C PRO A 528 -18.43 4.24 28.48
N PHE A 529 -17.68 3.91 29.53
CA PHE A 529 -17.83 2.69 30.30
C PHE A 529 -17.92 3.00 31.80
N ALA A 530 -18.54 2.10 32.57
CA ALA A 530 -18.77 2.30 33.99
C ALA A 530 -17.69 1.64 34.86
N GLU A 531 -17.23 0.45 34.45
CA GLU A 531 -16.26 -0.34 35.21
C GLU A 531 -14.92 -0.44 34.48
N ARG A 532 -13.80 -0.42 35.22
CA ARG A 532 -12.45 -0.50 34.62
C ARG A 532 -12.22 -1.76 33.78
N ARG A 533 -12.91 -2.86 34.08
CA ARG A 533 -12.81 -4.12 33.29
C ARG A 533 -13.45 -4.02 31.90
N GLU A 534 -14.31 -3.01 31.69
CA GLU A 534 -14.98 -2.72 30.43
C GLU A 534 -14.21 -1.67 29.62
N ALA A 535 -13.10 -1.17 30.16
CA ALA A 535 -12.25 -0.22 29.47
C ALA A 535 -11.63 -0.89 28.23
N PRO A 536 -11.70 -0.25 27.05
CA PRO A 536 -11.06 -0.75 25.85
C PRO A 536 -9.55 -0.91 26.07
N MET A 537 -8.95 -1.82 25.30
CA MET A 537 -7.53 -2.07 25.32
C MET A 537 -6.80 -1.12 24.37
N GLU A 538 -5.49 -0.97 24.60
CA GLU A 538 -4.60 -0.20 23.72
C GLU A 538 -4.64 -0.70 22.27
N VAL A 539 -4.67 -2.03 22.10
CA VAL A 539 -4.75 -2.70 20.80
C VAL A 539 -5.98 -2.28 20.00
N ASP A 540 -7.11 -1.96 20.65
CA ASP A 540 -8.35 -1.58 19.94
C ASP A 540 -8.19 -0.24 19.20
N MET A 541 -7.59 0.76 19.86
CA MET A 541 -7.29 2.06 19.25
C MET A 541 -6.19 1.90 18.20
N ALA A 542 -5.14 1.15 18.53
CA ALA A 542 -3.98 1.01 17.69
C ALA A 542 -4.32 0.27 16.38
N GLN A 543 -5.22 -0.71 16.40
CA GLN A 543 -5.79 -1.34 15.20
C GLN A 543 -6.59 -0.34 14.33
N ASP A 544 -7.44 0.49 14.94
CA ASP A 544 -8.18 1.54 14.20
C ASP A 544 -7.24 2.60 13.60
N LEU A 545 -6.23 3.00 14.36
CA LEU A 545 -5.18 3.92 13.92
C LEU A 545 -4.40 3.34 12.73
N ALA A 546 -3.94 2.09 12.82
CA ALA A 546 -3.25 1.40 11.74
C ALA A 546 -4.15 1.27 10.49
N LYS A 547 -5.43 0.91 10.67
CA LYS A 547 -6.43 0.83 9.60
C LYS A 547 -6.58 2.15 8.85
N ARG A 548 -6.64 3.28 9.57
CA ARG A 548 -6.81 4.62 8.97
C ARG A 548 -5.52 5.18 8.39
N LEU A 549 -4.36 4.86 8.97
CA LEU A 549 -3.06 5.17 8.38
C LEU A 549 -2.94 4.52 7.00
N TYR A 550 -3.33 3.25 6.89
CA TYR A 550 -3.28 2.50 5.64
C TYR A 550 -4.04 3.18 4.48
N THR A 551 -5.08 3.97 4.77
CA THR A 551 -5.87 4.67 3.74
C THR A 551 -5.47 6.13 3.54
N SER A 552 -4.49 6.64 4.29
CA SER A 552 -4.26 8.10 4.40
C SER A 552 -2.81 8.53 4.30
N VAL A 553 -1.85 7.60 4.37
CA VAL A 553 -0.42 7.89 4.20
C VAL A 553 0.18 7.06 3.07
N SER A 554 1.20 7.61 2.39
CA SER A 554 1.81 7.05 1.18
C SER A 554 2.62 5.75 1.38
N THR A 555 2.49 5.07 2.53
CA THR A 555 3.23 3.85 2.87
C THR A 555 2.39 2.90 3.73
N ILE A 556 2.74 1.62 3.69
CA ILE A 556 2.02 0.56 4.39
C ILE A 556 2.46 0.52 5.86
N PRO A 557 1.57 0.80 6.83
CA PRO A 557 1.85 0.59 8.24
C PRO A 557 2.03 -0.91 8.53
N ARG A 558 3.17 -1.26 9.12
CA ARG A 558 3.42 -2.61 9.65
C ARG A 558 3.07 -2.65 11.13
N TRP A 559 2.30 -3.65 11.50
CA TRP A 559 1.79 -3.89 12.85
C TRP A 559 2.70 -4.85 13.62
N GLU A 560 2.97 -4.59 14.90
CA GLU A 560 3.75 -5.48 15.79
C GLU A 560 5.11 -5.91 15.23
N VAL A 561 5.87 -4.96 14.67
CA VAL A 561 7.20 -5.27 14.12
C VAL A 561 8.17 -5.60 15.26
N HIS A 562 8.81 -6.77 15.17
CA HIS A 562 9.84 -7.24 16.11
C HIS A 562 11.24 -6.84 15.60
N ASN A 563 12.21 -6.76 16.52
CA ASN A 563 13.64 -6.49 16.23
C ASN A 563 13.97 -5.08 15.72
N LEU A 564 13.16 -4.08 16.05
CA LEU A 564 13.44 -2.67 15.77
C LEU A 564 13.88 -1.99 17.07
N GLY A 565 15.10 -1.44 17.13
CA GLY A 565 15.68 -0.88 18.37
C GLY A 565 15.82 -1.87 19.54
N ALA A 566 15.89 -3.18 19.26
CA ALA A 566 15.87 -4.27 20.25
C ALA A 566 14.52 -4.48 21.00
N GLY A 567 13.41 -3.94 20.48
CA GLY A 567 12.06 -4.07 21.05
C GLY A 567 10.97 -4.49 20.06
N ARG A 568 9.70 -4.43 20.53
CA ARG A 568 8.47 -4.59 19.73
C ARG A 568 7.75 -3.26 19.65
N THR A 569 7.56 -2.76 18.45
CA THR A 569 6.83 -1.50 18.15
C THR A 569 5.40 -1.79 17.74
N ASP A 570 4.47 -0.91 18.09
CA ASP A 570 3.05 -1.10 17.71
C ASP A 570 2.82 -0.86 16.21
N ILE A 571 3.30 0.27 15.65
CA ILE A 571 3.16 0.60 14.23
C ILE A 571 4.45 1.21 13.67
N VAL A 572 4.89 0.74 12.49
CA VAL A 572 6.05 1.28 11.76
C VAL A 572 5.69 1.62 10.31
N LEU A 573 6.12 2.79 9.83
CA LEU A 573 5.99 3.27 8.46
C LEU A 573 7.37 3.27 7.79
N PHE A 574 7.56 2.46 6.73
CA PHE A 574 8.84 2.37 6.01
C PHE A 574 8.86 3.28 4.78
N TYR A 575 9.90 4.10 4.62
CA TYR A 575 10.09 5.01 3.48
C TYR A 575 11.38 4.71 2.71
N GLY A 576 11.82 3.45 2.75
CA GLY A 576 13.02 2.97 2.05
C GLY A 576 14.32 3.37 2.76
N SER A 577 14.63 4.67 2.82
CA SER A 577 15.87 5.20 3.41
C SER A 577 15.76 5.49 4.91
N PHE A 578 14.54 5.57 5.45
CA PHE A 578 14.26 5.74 6.87
C PHE A 578 12.89 5.14 7.24
N TYR A 579 12.57 5.09 8.53
CA TYR A 579 11.24 4.72 9.04
C TYR A 579 10.71 5.72 10.08
N LEU A 580 9.39 5.71 10.28
CA LEU A 580 8.70 6.39 11.38
C LEU A 580 8.03 5.36 12.29
N VAL A 581 8.11 5.56 13.59
CA VAL A 581 7.51 4.67 14.59
C VAL A 581 6.39 5.39 15.33
N ILE A 582 5.27 4.69 15.51
CA ILE A 582 4.16 5.11 16.34
C ILE A 582 3.99 4.07 17.45
N GLU A 583 4.26 4.50 18.67
CA GLU A 583 3.99 3.72 19.88
C GLU A 583 2.59 4.09 20.38
N CYS A 584 1.78 3.08 20.68
CA CYS A 584 0.47 3.26 21.25
C CYS A 584 0.52 2.99 22.76
N LYS A 585 -0.27 3.73 23.54
CA LYS A 585 -0.45 3.50 24.98
C LYS A 585 -1.90 3.69 25.38
N ARG A 586 -2.26 3.15 26.55
CA ARG A 586 -3.55 3.44 27.19
C ARG A 586 -3.36 3.96 28.61
N GLU A 587 -4.12 4.99 28.97
CA GLU A 587 -4.08 5.62 30.29
C GLU A 587 -5.47 5.64 30.95
N LEU A 588 -5.53 5.24 32.23
CA LEU A 588 -6.77 5.07 33.00
C LEU A 588 -6.92 6.08 34.14
N ASP A 589 -5.81 6.65 34.60
CA ASP A 589 -5.72 7.36 35.87
C ASP A 589 -5.36 8.83 35.71
N ASN A 590 -4.40 9.15 34.83
CA ASN A 590 -3.95 10.54 34.64
C ASN A 590 -3.70 10.88 33.16
N ALA A 591 -4.62 11.66 32.58
CA ALA A 591 -4.56 12.07 31.18
C ALA A 591 -3.95 13.46 30.92
N ASP A 592 -3.28 14.01 31.93
CA ASP A 592 -2.54 15.26 31.79
C ASP A 592 -1.37 15.09 30.79
N MET A 593 -1.22 16.05 29.87
CA MET A 593 -0.24 15.94 28.78
C MET A 593 1.20 15.89 29.30
N ASP A 594 1.53 16.66 30.34
CA ASP A 594 2.89 16.67 30.90
C ASP A 594 3.23 15.32 31.54
N TYR A 595 2.24 14.71 32.21
CA TYR A 595 2.37 13.35 32.73
C TYR A 595 2.57 12.32 31.61
N LEU A 596 1.75 12.36 30.55
CA LEU A 596 1.86 11.43 29.42
C LEU A 596 3.23 11.53 28.74
N CYS A 597 3.67 12.76 28.44
CA CYS A 597 4.98 13.02 27.85
C CYS A 597 6.11 12.52 28.75
N THR A 598 6.07 12.79 30.07
CA THR A 598 7.12 12.35 30.99
C THR A 598 7.18 10.83 31.13
N ARG A 599 6.02 10.17 31.14
CA ARG A 599 5.92 8.73 31.42
C ARG A 599 6.26 7.84 30.24
N TYR A 600 5.88 8.24 29.03
CA TYR A 600 5.88 7.35 27.87
C TYR A 600 6.80 7.80 26.73
N SER A 601 7.43 8.98 26.78
CA SER A 601 8.22 9.51 25.65
C SER A 601 9.55 8.80 25.39
N VAL A 602 10.14 8.15 26.40
CA VAL A 602 11.46 7.50 26.26
C VAL A 602 11.43 6.37 25.23
N GLN A 603 10.39 5.52 25.26
CA GLN A 603 10.29 4.35 24.40
C GLN A 603 10.17 4.70 22.90
N PRO A 604 9.29 5.63 22.46
CA PRO A 604 9.28 6.11 21.07
C PRO A 604 10.61 6.76 20.63
N ALA A 605 11.32 7.44 21.53
CA ALA A 605 12.60 8.07 21.23
C ALA A 605 13.72 7.04 20.98
N GLU A 606 13.73 5.93 21.71
CA GLU A 606 14.72 4.85 21.55
C GLU A 606 14.68 4.22 20.15
N TYR A 607 13.51 4.15 19.50
CA TYR A 607 13.40 3.63 18.14
C TYR A 607 14.05 4.55 17.09
N GLY A 608 14.11 5.85 17.36
CA GLY A 608 14.82 6.84 16.53
C GLY A 608 16.33 6.88 16.79
N ALA A 609 16.89 6.01 17.64
CA ALA A 609 18.33 6.00 17.94
C ALA A 609 19.18 5.54 16.74
N THR A 610 18.62 4.68 15.88
CA THR A 610 19.28 4.14 14.68
C THR A 610 18.89 4.84 13.39
N ASP A 611 17.98 5.81 13.44
CA ASP A 611 17.40 6.45 12.26
C ASP A 611 17.06 7.94 12.54
N ILE A 612 15.99 8.48 11.97
CA ILE A 612 15.59 9.88 12.18
C ILE A 612 15.19 10.14 13.65
N PRO A 613 15.57 11.29 14.23
CA PRO A 613 15.42 11.55 15.67
C PRO A 613 13.99 12.01 16.04
N ILE A 614 12.97 11.34 15.51
CA ILE A 614 11.56 11.68 15.71
C ILE A 614 10.78 10.41 16.06
N GLY A 615 10.01 10.45 17.15
CA GLY A 615 9.09 9.39 17.57
C GLY A 615 7.66 9.89 17.71
N PHE A 616 6.68 9.02 17.50
CA PHE A 616 5.27 9.34 17.70
C PHE A 616 4.69 8.48 18.81
N LEU A 617 3.95 9.10 19.72
CA LEU A 617 3.28 8.45 20.84
C LEU A 617 1.78 8.77 20.75
N VAL A 618 0.93 7.75 20.62
CA VAL A 618 -0.52 7.91 20.60
C VAL A 618 -1.11 7.27 21.84
N VAL A 619 -1.78 8.06 22.69
CA VAL A 619 -2.32 7.59 23.97
C VAL A 619 -3.85 7.60 23.96
N LEU A 620 -4.45 6.43 24.16
CA LEU A 620 -5.87 6.30 24.47
C LEU A 620 -6.13 6.78 25.89
N ASP A 621 -6.77 7.93 26.01
CA ASP A 621 -7.19 8.49 27.27
C ASP A 621 -8.55 7.91 27.67
N ALA A 622 -8.52 6.89 28.53
CA ALA A 622 -9.68 6.19 29.05
C ALA A 622 -10.17 6.73 30.42
N THR A 623 -9.64 7.88 30.88
CA THR A 623 -10.13 8.55 32.10
C THR A 623 -11.59 9.01 31.92
N PRO A 624 -12.41 9.05 32.98
CA PRO A 624 -13.81 9.44 32.87
C PRO A 624 -13.98 10.94 32.62
N LYS A 625 -14.71 11.32 31.55
CA LYS A 625 -14.86 12.72 31.15
C LYS A 625 -16.31 13.15 30.94
N THR A 626 -16.56 14.42 31.24
CA THR A 626 -17.86 15.07 31.03
C THR A 626 -17.83 16.15 29.95
N ARG A 627 -16.66 16.42 29.37
CA ARG A 627 -16.43 17.44 28.32
C ARG A 627 -15.42 16.93 27.30
N LYS A 628 -15.59 17.40 26.07
CA LYS A 628 -14.63 17.22 24.98
C LYS A 628 -13.40 18.11 25.21
N ALA A 629 -12.21 17.62 24.85
CA ALA A 629 -10.97 18.40 24.90
C ALA A 629 -10.88 19.37 23.72
N GLN A 630 -10.09 20.44 23.87
CA GLN A 630 -9.73 21.28 22.72
C GLN A 630 -8.58 20.62 21.96
N LEU A 631 -8.56 20.71 20.62
CA LEU A 631 -7.59 20.02 19.77
C LEU A 631 -6.14 20.30 20.17
N HIS A 632 -5.77 21.57 20.41
CA HIS A 632 -4.40 21.92 20.82
C HIS A 632 -3.96 21.32 22.16
N GLN A 633 -4.89 20.88 23.02
CA GLN A 633 -4.57 20.23 24.30
C GLN A 633 -4.33 18.73 24.15
N CYS A 634 -4.52 18.19 22.94
CA CYS A 634 -4.34 16.78 22.65
C CYS A 634 -3.06 16.48 21.89
N LEU A 635 -2.28 17.48 21.51
CA LEU A 635 -1.02 17.29 20.79
C LEU A 635 0.08 18.11 21.46
N SER A 636 1.26 17.52 21.63
CA SER A 636 2.44 18.20 22.17
C SER A 636 3.71 17.58 21.63
N VAL A 637 4.79 18.37 21.53
CA VAL A 637 6.13 17.91 21.17
C VAL A 637 7.01 18.00 22.39
N THR A 638 7.66 16.91 22.75
CA THR A 638 8.61 16.85 23.88
C THR A 638 10.01 16.54 23.37
N GLU A 639 10.98 17.30 23.86
CA GLU A 639 12.39 17.04 23.61
C GLU A 639 12.89 15.98 24.61
N VAL A 640 13.39 14.86 24.09
CA VAL A 640 14.00 13.78 24.87
C VAL A 640 15.51 13.89 24.72
N ALA A 641 16.18 14.03 25.86
CA ALA A 641 17.63 14.14 25.90
C ALA A 641 18.30 12.82 25.45
N PRO A 642 19.46 12.88 24.77
CA PRO A 642 20.19 11.70 24.35
C PRO A 642 20.66 10.87 25.56
N ALA A 643 20.67 9.54 25.41
CA ALA A 643 21.12 8.62 26.45
C ALA A 643 22.62 8.76 26.77
N GLU A 644 23.43 9.18 25.79
CA GLU A 644 24.88 9.35 25.93
C GLU A 644 25.34 10.79 25.64
N PRO A 645 26.42 11.26 26.31
CA PRO A 645 27.01 12.57 26.03
C PRO A 645 27.46 12.69 24.57
N GLY A 646 26.92 13.67 23.84
CA GLY A 646 27.21 13.90 22.42
C GLY A 646 26.21 13.26 21.44
N GLY A 647 25.20 12.55 21.93
CA GLY A 647 24.05 12.11 21.11
C GLY A 647 23.18 13.27 20.64
N ARG A 648 22.30 13.00 19.66
CA ARG A 648 21.33 13.98 19.15
C ARG A 648 20.05 13.94 20.00
N PRO A 649 19.41 15.08 20.28
CA PRO A 649 18.10 15.09 20.95
C PRO A 649 17.03 14.53 20.02
N HIS A 650 16.00 13.91 20.60
CA HIS A 650 14.86 13.36 19.88
C HIS A 650 13.61 14.19 20.14
N ALA A 651 12.81 14.42 19.10
CA ALA A 651 11.47 14.99 19.26
C ALA A 651 10.44 13.85 19.35
N VAL A 652 9.64 13.85 20.41
CA VAL A 652 8.51 12.92 20.54
C VAL A 652 7.20 13.69 20.44
N VAL A 653 6.40 13.34 19.44
CA VAL A 653 5.07 13.91 19.22
C VAL A 653 4.05 13.06 19.96
N THR A 654 3.49 13.60 21.04
CA THR A 654 2.45 12.94 21.83
C THR A 654 1.08 13.38 21.35
N VAL A 655 0.22 12.41 21.05
CA VAL A 655 -1.17 12.60 20.60
C VAL A 655 -2.11 11.89 21.55
N ARG A 656 -2.98 12.63 22.23
CA ARG A 656 -3.99 12.12 23.15
C ARG A 656 -5.33 11.91 22.43
N VAL A 657 -5.75 10.66 22.34
CA VAL A 657 -7.03 10.25 21.75
C VAL A 657 -8.07 10.15 22.87
N GLN A 658 -9.09 11.00 22.83
CA GLN A 658 -10.02 11.16 23.93
C GLN A 658 -11.12 10.08 23.92
N GLY A 659 -10.98 9.04 24.73
CA GLY A 659 -12.01 8.05 25.01
C GLY A 659 -12.86 8.37 26.25
N ASN A 660 -13.78 7.47 26.60
CA ASN A 660 -14.60 7.51 27.82
C ASN A 660 -15.27 8.87 28.11
N THR A 661 -15.79 9.49 27.05
CA THR A 661 -16.40 10.84 27.13
C THR A 661 -17.91 10.75 27.04
N LYS A 662 -18.60 11.29 28.06
CA LYS A 662 -20.07 11.34 28.06
C LYS A 662 -20.60 12.25 26.95
N PRO A 663 -21.74 11.91 26.33
CA PRO A 663 -22.30 12.70 25.24
C PRO A 663 -22.75 14.10 25.72
N PRO A 664 -22.83 15.11 24.83
CA PRO A 664 -23.23 16.46 25.19
C PRO A 664 -24.59 16.54 25.92
N SER A 665 -25.53 15.66 25.57
CA SER A 665 -26.85 15.54 26.22
C SER A 665 -26.78 15.17 27.70
N TYR A 666 -25.70 14.54 28.15
CA TYR A 666 -25.46 14.28 29.58
C TYR A 666 -25.30 15.58 30.36
N SER A 667 -24.70 16.61 29.74
CA SER A 667 -24.38 17.88 30.38
C SER A 667 -25.62 18.72 30.75
N SER A 668 -26.78 18.41 30.14
CA SER A 668 -28.10 18.99 30.44
C SER A 668 -28.89 18.22 31.50
N THR A 669 -28.35 17.13 32.07
CA THR A 669 -29.06 16.33 33.08
C THR A 669 -28.95 16.94 34.50
N PRO A 670 -29.95 16.76 35.38
CA PRO A 670 -29.90 17.21 36.77
C PRO A 670 -28.69 16.62 37.54
N THR A 671 -28.27 15.42 37.15
CA THR A 671 -27.12 14.70 37.70
C THR A 671 -25.80 15.38 37.36
N ALA A 672 -25.63 15.82 36.10
CA ALA A 672 -24.47 16.60 35.67
C ALA A 672 -24.43 17.98 36.35
N HIS A 673 -25.59 18.61 36.59
CA HIS A 673 -25.67 19.89 37.28
C HIS A 673 -25.20 19.80 38.75
N ARG A 674 -25.56 18.71 39.46
CA ARG A 674 -25.11 18.45 40.84
C ARG A 674 -23.63 18.08 40.94
N GLN A 675 -23.05 17.46 39.91
CA GLN A 675 -21.61 17.18 39.85
C GLN A 675 -20.80 18.46 39.60
N ARG A 676 -21.30 19.39 38.77
CA ARG A 676 -20.67 20.70 38.53
C ARG A 676 -20.60 21.58 39.79
N SER A 677 -21.61 21.54 40.65
CA SER A 677 -21.64 22.32 41.89
C SER A 677 -20.77 21.75 43.03
N ARG A 678 -20.12 20.60 42.81
CA ARG A 678 -19.24 19.92 43.79
C ARG A 678 -17.76 19.91 43.40
N ALA A 679 -17.40 20.32 42.19
CA ALA A 679 -15.98 20.48 41.83
C ALA A 679 -15.43 21.74 42.52
N PRO A 680 -14.25 21.69 43.17
CA PRO A 680 -13.62 22.89 43.70
C PRO A 680 -13.34 23.86 42.53
N GLN A 681 -13.68 25.14 42.72
CA GLN A 681 -13.21 26.19 41.82
C GLN A 681 -11.68 26.23 41.96
N ALA A 682 -10.99 25.69 40.96
CA ALA A 682 -9.56 25.86 40.74
C ALA A 682 -9.36 27.05 39.80
#